data_AF-A0A9X8CZL2-F1
#
_entry.id   AF-A0A9X8CZL2-F1
#
_cell.length_a   1.000
_cell.length_b   1.000
_cell.length_c   1.000
_cell.angle_alpha   90.00
_cell.angle_beta   90.00
_cell.angle_gamma   90.00
#
_symmetry.space_group_name_H-M   'P 1'
#
loop_
_entity.id
_entity.type
_entity.pdbx_description
1 polymer ?
#
loop_
_entity_poly.entity_id
_entity_poly.type
_entity_poly.pdbx_seq_one_letter_code
_entity_poly.pdbx_strand_id
1 'polypeptide(L)'
;MANEPKTGASVCDCGDPAQQVAVILYPNLGTPMLIAPSQKKCSLFIATATLGVANGAGRRATQDQRATVIPMNGDEEQSAAKIVTRHLRLVGMKGAKPAADIRVGGLTGDGADCSTAKAAIKVWQVGKFEAGAFIYNQKGEIFATLSPQAVAAYSASGFAGGHIYEVELDIDKLAVQPATDSFKSFAWMVEPTPQQKERLPTLCATSVVHSQDLLVESFLAAQVNDPRHRHQLANTGNAPKGKETLLMEYDVAQTAQKARSLVLDDTQRLAAWHPVIRLTGSGPLRLGHLSDVHINVRHNALAKSPARIIEDSASFSGPAVGTRVCNSFNALKELFDKIGASRKPDTVLLFTGDLIDFNRNIDPRQVGDSIGEQWKKFNVLNHFNTPGLYPRGQDDMLAFSLVRYAYNELKLPVFMTSGNHEAYTVPYGISPRINDWGGAMGVLEDTTDTLDANSWGRERVFRPNTTVNTRMGPWSVSQIGVQAEAGRIVVNSNKNLNIRDLEATYRDFDSASKWHNNKANEGISADHNMSIYEATLAYGPTYAQALTGNNYRTDNYDWFYTLFTPLEDVLITLGVEPDRPGPATQVIAALGWGQGENFKNLTVSGVAITTTDRQGTGILPRATESFSKKQLQLLSQAQSHKRASPSASLTVATHFTIINYDEPLPYSAAPEQARFIPSSSPLGAPLRGQPGFNHVNTGTCEINQDVYFDRFVCVDGDGTGKATPETAVDWHFSGHSHRSGVYNVAWCQPSSGARMIQVSSAVDPGIRNETVKIPARQRTRFIVSSSGGPIGKQNLDRELDSWTLRPPSGTLLDPVTGVIAQVKTQRSSRSVGAPLNEKPRLAVALDYMAVMSRHPEKNIAPPLEFEPTRLVQANWNMPLRLSATMAKLACIEGIRFWVFEGGKDAVGDSIKRWHVLESIFTSNARIPSITFKAEDHAVLTKALGGGAITEQAFCEVRLKQPKVGKDDWSKDMDCTDPWMFPLEIGVFGLGIKGGGMDFGVTGSSTWFFRRPEKERGEVPDWKFLSTNYKSKGYIPALEAITGKKQKS
;
A
#
# COMPACT_ATOMS: atom_id res chain seq x y z
N MET A 1 -2.53 -15.06 -47.96
CA MET A 1 -3.23 -14.99 -49.26
C MET A 1 -4.51 -14.22 -49.04
N ALA A 2 -4.70 -13.16 -49.84
CA ALA A 2 -5.79 -12.19 -49.71
C ALA A 2 -7.11 -12.79 -50.23
N ASN A 3 -8.21 -12.56 -49.51
CA ASN A 3 -9.56 -12.69 -50.04
C ASN A 3 -10.37 -11.48 -49.53
N GLU A 4 -10.73 -10.60 -50.46
CA GLU A 4 -11.71 -9.54 -50.27
C GLU A 4 -13.11 -10.13 -49.99
N PRO A 5 -13.95 -9.48 -49.16
CA PRO A 5 -15.34 -9.88 -49.01
C PRO A 5 -16.19 -9.33 -50.15
N LYS A 6 -16.83 -10.24 -50.91
CA LYS A 6 -17.89 -9.89 -51.87
C LYS A 6 -19.17 -9.47 -51.15
N THR A 7 -19.80 -8.47 -51.72
CA THR A 7 -21.07 -7.84 -51.34
C THR A 7 -22.28 -8.76 -51.58
N GLY A 8 -23.23 -8.72 -50.64
CA GLY A 8 -24.66 -8.90 -50.86
C GLY A 8 -25.19 -10.32 -51.13
N ALA A 9 -25.77 -10.95 -50.11
CA ALA A 9 -27.03 -11.70 -50.19
C ALA A 9 -27.51 -12.05 -48.78
N SER A 10 -28.73 -11.64 -48.45
CA SER A 10 -29.46 -12.10 -47.29
C SER A 10 -29.78 -13.59 -47.46
N VAL A 11 -29.18 -14.41 -46.60
CA VAL A 11 -29.67 -15.75 -46.31
C VAL A 11 -29.81 -15.77 -44.80
N CYS A 12 -31.01 -16.09 -44.30
CA CYS A 12 -31.18 -16.50 -42.91
C CYS A 12 -30.35 -17.76 -42.72
N ASP A 13 -29.08 -17.59 -42.38
CA ASP A 13 -28.25 -18.68 -41.91
C ASP A 13 -28.81 -19.07 -40.54
N CYS A 14 -29.49 -20.21 -40.48
CA CYS A 14 -29.95 -20.84 -39.24
C CYS A 14 -28.77 -21.40 -38.41
N GLY A 15 -27.52 -21.10 -38.78
CA GLY A 15 -26.35 -21.37 -37.96
C GLY A 15 -26.38 -20.61 -36.64
N ASP A 16 -26.00 -21.30 -35.56
CA ASP A 16 -25.85 -20.68 -34.25
C ASP A 16 -24.90 -19.46 -34.35
N PRO A 17 -25.27 -18.30 -33.77
CA PRO A 17 -24.45 -17.11 -33.87
C PRO A 17 -23.06 -17.36 -33.27
N ALA A 18 -22.01 -17.01 -34.03
CA ALA A 18 -20.62 -17.17 -33.58
C ALA A 18 -20.38 -16.48 -32.23
N GLN A 19 -19.49 -17.05 -31.40
CA GLN A 19 -19.18 -16.51 -30.07
C GLN A 19 -18.59 -15.09 -30.18
N GLN A 20 -19.39 -14.07 -29.83
CA GLN A 20 -18.96 -12.68 -29.83
C GLN A 20 -18.26 -12.33 -28.50
N VAL A 21 -16.97 -12.66 -28.38
CA VAL A 21 -16.17 -12.35 -27.18
C VAL A 21 -16.00 -10.83 -27.04
N ALA A 22 -16.31 -10.30 -25.86
CA ALA A 22 -16.17 -8.88 -25.54
C ALA A 22 -15.67 -8.64 -24.11
N VAL A 23 -15.07 -7.45 -23.90
CA VAL A 23 -14.59 -6.94 -22.62
C VAL A 23 -15.26 -5.60 -22.35
N ILE A 24 -16.06 -5.50 -21.28
CA ILE A 24 -16.64 -4.23 -20.81
C ILE A 24 -15.54 -3.49 -20.03
N LEU A 25 -15.14 -2.33 -20.55
CA LEU A 25 -14.11 -1.45 -19.97
C LEU A 25 -14.72 -0.44 -19.00
N TYR A 26 -15.95 0.01 -19.27
CA TYR A 26 -16.71 0.86 -18.35
C TYR A 26 -18.22 0.57 -18.47
N PRO A 27 -18.95 0.41 -17.35
CA PRO A 27 -18.43 0.45 -15.99
C PRO A 27 -17.58 -0.78 -15.68
N ASN A 28 -16.67 -0.65 -14.72
CA ASN A 28 -15.84 -1.75 -14.20
C ASN A 28 -15.83 -1.70 -12.67
N LEU A 29 -15.21 -2.68 -12.03
CA LEU A 29 -15.26 -2.81 -10.57
C LEU A 29 -14.56 -1.65 -9.85
N GLY A 30 -13.56 -1.01 -10.46
CA GLY A 30 -12.89 0.18 -9.91
C GLY A 30 -13.45 1.49 -10.43
N THR A 31 -14.48 1.48 -11.26
CA THR A 31 -15.12 2.70 -11.80
C THR A 31 -16.58 2.40 -12.14
N PRO A 32 -17.49 2.37 -11.15
CA PRO A 32 -18.92 2.15 -11.36
C PRO A 32 -19.55 3.28 -12.14
N MET A 33 -20.64 2.95 -12.83
CA MET A 33 -21.50 3.93 -13.49
C MET A 33 -22.50 4.51 -12.50
N LEU A 34 -22.52 5.83 -12.38
CA LEU A 34 -23.43 6.56 -11.52
C LEU A 34 -24.43 7.33 -12.38
N ILE A 35 -25.71 7.02 -12.24
CA ILE A 35 -26.79 7.60 -13.05
C ILE A 35 -27.57 8.59 -12.18
N ALA A 36 -27.64 9.86 -12.59
CA ALA A 36 -28.40 10.86 -11.84
C ALA A 36 -29.92 10.54 -11.86
N PRO A 37 -30.72 10.99 -10.87
CA PRO A 37 -32.13 10.63 -10.77
C PRO A 37 -32.95 10.91 -12.03
N SER A 38 -32.69 12.06 -12.68
CA SER A 38 -33.38 12.49 -13.91
C SER A 38 -32.75 11.99 -15.20
N GLN A 39 -31.60 11.33 -15.13
CA GLN A 39 -30.85 10.90 -16.31
C GLN A 39 -31.58 9.75 -17.02
N LYS A 40 -31.71 9.90 -18.34
CA LYS A 40 -32.45 9.03 -19.24
C LYS A 40 -31.55 8.19 -20.13
N LYS A 41 -30.29 8.59 -20.31
CA LYS A 41 -29.32 7.83 -21.11
C LYS A 41 -28.03 7.59 -20.36
N CYS A 42 -27.35 6.50 -20.68
CA CYS A 42 -26.01 6.22 -20.18
C CYS A 42 -25.14 5.57 -21.25
N SER A 43 -23.82 5.62 -21.06
CA SER A 43 -22.84 5.06 -22.01
C SER A 43 -21.97 4.00 -21.37
N LEU A 44 -21.84 2.86 -22.05
CA LEU A 44 -20.87 1.81 -21.73
C LEU A 44 -19.74 1.82 -22.75
N PHE A 45 -18.55 1.40 -22.35
CA PHE A 45 -17.42 1.22 -23.25
C PHE A 45 -17.04 -0.26 -23.31
N ILE A 46 -17.05 -0.84 -24.51
CA ILE A 46 -16.85 -2.27 -24.74
C ILE A 46 -15.77 -2.47 -25.80
N ALA A 47 -14.80 -3.35 -25.55
CA ALA A 47 -13.84 -3.81 -26.52
C ALA A 47 -14.27 -5.14 -27.13
N THR A 48 -14.20 -5.25 -28.46
CA THR A 48 -14.49 -6.47 -29.23
C THR A 48 -13.86 -6.35 -30.63
N ALA A 49 -13.69 -7.49 -31.32
CA ALA A 49 -13.09 -7.52 -32.66
C ALA A 49 -13.92 -6.71 -33.67
N THR A 50 -15.23 -6.91 -33.69
CA THR A 50 -16.19 -6.19 -34.54
C THR A 50 -17.51 -6.00 -33.80
N LEU A 51 -18.26 -4.95 -34.14
CA LEU A 51 -19.59 -4.68 -33.60
C LEU A 51 -20.47 -3.97 -34.64
N GLY A 52 -21.10 -4.75 -35.52
CA GLY A 52 -21.95 -4.25 -36.61
C GLY A 52 -21.18 -3.54 -37.74
N VAL A 53 -21.88 -2.75 -38.56
CA VAL A 53 -21.31 -2.10 -39.76
C VAL A 53 -21.05 -0.61 -39.53
N ALA A 54 -19.81 -0.18 -39.78
CA ALA A 54 -19.39 1.21 -39.61
C ALA A 54 -19.95 2.12 -40.71
N ASN A 55 -20.48 3.28 -40.32
CA ASN A 55 -20.91 4.33 -41.24
C ASN A 55 -19.76 5.30 -41.54
N GLY A 56 -19.04 5.03 -42.63
CA GLY A 56 -17.91 5.86 -43.06
C GLY A 56 -18.27 7.33 -43.31
N ALA A 57 -19.48 7.62 -43.76
CA ALA A 57 -19.95 9.00 -44.00
C ALA A 57 -20.19 9.79 -42.72
N GLY A 58 -20.47 9.10 -41.61
CA GLY A 58 -20.65 9.70 -40.28
C GLY A 58 -19.34 9.88 -39.49
N ARG A 59 -18.19 9.56 -40.08
CA ARG A 59 -16.87 9.68 -39.44
C ARG A 59 -16.57 11.14 -39.09
N ARG A 60 -16.15 11.39 -37.85
CA ARG A 60 -15.68 12.71 -37.38
C ARG A 60 -14.33 12.60 -36.68
N ALA A 61 -13.52 13.65 -36.77
CA ALA A 61 -12.30 13.76 -35.98
C ALA A 61 -12.63 13.97 -34.49
N THR A 62 -11.77 13.49 -33.61
CA THR A 62 -11.81 13.83 -32.19
C THR A 62 -11.47 15.31 -31.96
N GLN A 63 -11.81 15.86 -30.80
CA GLN A 63 -11.59 17.28 -30.51
C GLN A 63 -10.09 17.65 -30.52
N ASP A 64 -9.22 16.71 -30.15
CA ASP A 64 -7.76 16.84 -30.22
C ASP A 64 -7.17 16.52 -31.61
N GLN A 65 -8.02 16.15 -32.57
CA GLN A 65 -7.66 15.77 -33.94
C GLN A 65 -6.71 14.56 -34.06
N ARG A 66 -6.61 13.71 -33.02
CA ARG A 66 -5.68 12.56 -33.00
C ARG A 66 -6.31 11.24 -33.40
N ALA A 67 -7.63 11.14 -33.37
CA ALA A 67 -8.36 9.93 -33.73
C ALA A 67 -9.68 10.30 -34.44
N THR A 68 -10.46 9.28 -34.76
CA THR A 68 -11.78 9.44 -35.38
C THR A 68 -12.82 8.63 -34.64
N VAL A 69 -14.01 9.20 -34.53
CA VAL A 69 -15.22 8.53 -34.03
C VAL A 69 -16.10 8.16 -35.21
N ILE A 70 -16.60 6.92 -35.24
CA ILE A 70 -17.39 6.39 -36.37
C ILE A 70 -18.70 5.79 -35.85
N PRO A 71 -19.88 6.28 -36.25
CA PRO A 71 -21.15 5.66 -35.91
C PRO A 71 -21.27 4.25 -36.51
N MET A 72 -21.91 3.32 -35.79
CA MET A 72 -22.11 1.92 -36.24
C MET A 72 -23.53 1.69 -36.79
N ASN A 73 -24.01 2.65 -37.58
CA ASN A 73 -25.32 2.61 -38.26
C ASN A 73 -25.15 2.55 -39.80
N GLY A 74 -24.12 1.84 -40.27
CA GLY A 74 -23.83 1.73 -41.71
C GLY A 74 -24.76 0.78 -42.47
N ASP A 75 -25.53 -0.05 -41.77
CA ASP A 75 -26.51 -0.98 -42.33
C ASP A 75 -27.94 -0.65 -41.88
N GLU A 76 -28.92 -0.88 -42.77
CA GLU A 76 -30.35 -0.64 -42.49
C GLU A 76 -30.89 -1.53 -41.37
N GLU A 77 -30.28 -2.69 -41.17
CA GLU A 77 -30.67 -3.62 -40.12
C GLU A 77 -30.29 -3.15 -38.72
N GLN A 78 -29.39 -2.16 -38.62
CA GLN A 78 -28.78 -1.69 -37.37
C GLN A 78 -28.19 -2.84 -36.56
N SER A 79 -27.36 -3.65 -37.23
CA SER A 79 -26.73 -4.86 -36.71
C SER A 79 -26.05 -4.66 -35.34
N ALA A 80 -25.40 -3.52 -35.11
CA ALA A 80 -24.75 -3.19 -33.83
C ALA A 80 -25.74 -3.18 -32.65
N ALA A 81 -26.90 -2.52 -32.80
CA ALA A 81 -27.93 -2.46 -31.76
C ALA A 81 -28.52 -3.85 -31.49
N LYS A 82 -28.75 -4.66 -32.54
CA LYS A 82 -29.23 -6.05 -32.42
C LYS A 82 -28.25 -6.92 -31.63
N ILE A 83 -26.95 -6.84 -31.93
CA ILE A 83 -25.91 -7.61 -31.23
C ILE A 83 -25.87 -7.21 -29.75
N VAL A 84 -25.85 -5.90 -29.45
CA VAL A 84 -25.82 -5.42 -28.07
C VAL A 84 -27.02 -5.93 -27.27
N THR A 85 -28.27 -5.79 -27.78
CA THR A 85 -29.44 -6.24 -27.01
C THR A 85 -29.47 -7.76 -26.81
N ARG A 86 -28.90 -8.53 -27.74
CA ARG A 86 -28.81 -9.99 -27.67
C ARG A 86 -27.80 -10.48 -26.64
N HIS A 87 -26.65 -9.82 -26.51
CA HIS A 87 -25.58 -10.27 -25.62
C HIS A 87 -25.56 -9.56 -24.25
N LEU A 88 -25.88 -8.28 -24.19
CA LEU A 88 -25.78 -7.49 -22.95
C LEU A 88 -26.99 -7.74 -22.04
N ARG A 89 -26.75 -7.90 -20.74
CA ARG A 89 -27.80 -8.03 -19.71
C ARG A 89 -27.52 -7.08 -18.57
N LEU A 90 -28.57 -6.65 -17.88
CA LEU A 90 -28.48 -6.00 -16.58
C LEU A 90 -28.95 -6.99 -15.51
N VAL A 91 -28.03 -7.40 -14.63
CA VAL A 91 -28.22 -8.48 -13.66
C VAL A 91 -28.02 -8.00 -12.22
N GLY A 92 -28.48 -8.79 -11.25
CA GLY A 92 -28.15 -8.55 -9.84
C GLY A 92 -26.67 -8.77 -9.56
N MET A 93 -26.16 -8.15 -8.49
CA MET A 93 -24.76 -8.24 -8.07
C MET A 93 -24.50 -9.31 -7.00
N LYS A 94 -25.37 -10.30 -6.84
CA LYS A 94 -25.18 -11.41 -5.88
C LYS A 94 -25.46 -12.75 -6.56
N GLY A 95 -24.67 -13.76 -6.23
CA GLY A 95 -24.80 -15.12 -6.73
C GLY A 95 -24.37 -15.28 -8.19
N ALA A 96 -24.73 -16.41 -8.79
CA ALA A 96 -24.43 -16.70 -10.19
C ALA A 96 -25.21 -15.77 -11.13
N LYS A 97 -24.57 -15.37 -12.23
CA LYS A 97 -25.23 -14.63 -13.30
C LYS A 97 -26.32 -15.53 -13.93
N PRO A 98 -27.54 -15.02 -14.16
CA PRO A 98 -28.65 -15.83 -14.66
C PRO A 98 -28.38 -16.36 -16.08
N ALA A 99 -28.96 -17.53 -16.40
CA ALA A 99 -29.01 -18.00 -17.77
C ALA A 99 -29.76 -16.99 -18.66
N ALA A 100 -29.34 -16.88 -19.92
CA ALA A 100 -29.93 -15.97 -20.89
C ALA A 100 -30.05 -16.65 -22.26
N ASP A 101 -31.10 -16.33 -23.00
CA ASP A 101 -31.21 -16.65 -24.42
C ASP A 101 -30.60 -15.51 -25.24
N ILE A 102 -29.50 -15.77 -25.95
CA ILE A 102 -28.79 -14.78 -26.76
C ILE A 102 -29.36 -14.63 -28.18
N ARG A 103 -30.43 -15.35 -28.51
CA ARG A 103 -31.11 -15.26 -29.81
C ARG A 103 -32.16 -14.15 -29.86
N VAL A 104 -32.56 -13.64 -28.69
CA VAL A 104 -33.58 -12.59 -28.52
C VAL A 104 -32.99 -11.33 -27.86
N GLY A 105 -33.67 -10.19 -28.03
CA GLY A 105 -33.23 -8.90 -27.49
C GLY A 105 -33.47 -8.74 -25.98
N GLY A 106 -32.80 -9.56 -25.17
CA GLY A 106 -33.03 -9.64 -23.72
C GLY A 106 -32.71 -8.37 -22.93
N LEU A 107 -31.90 -7.44 -23.43
CA LEU A 107 -31.64 -6.16 -22.75
C LEU A 107 -32.87 -5.24 -22.75
N THR A 108 -33.54 -5.16 -23.88
CA THR A 108 -34.73 -4.32 -24.12
C THR A 108 -36.03 -5.09 -23.96
N GLY A 109 -35.97 -6.41 -23.75
CA GLY A 109 -37.15 -7.27 -23.64
C GLY A 109 -37.81 -7.52 -25.00
N ASP A 110 -37.07 -7.30 -26.08
CA ASP A 110 -37.53 -7.56 -27.43
C ASP A 110 -37.48 -9.07 -27.73
N GLY A 111 -38.40 -9.54 -28.58
CA GLY A 111 -38.30 -10.86 -29.20
C GLY A 111 -37.12 -10.97 -30.19
N ALA A 112 -37.19 -11.90 -31.14
CA ALA A 112 -36.11 -12.13 -32.11
C ALA A 112 -35.81 -10.90 -33.02
N ASP A 113 -36.81 -10.04 -33.24
CA ASP A 113 -36.75 -8.91 -34.17
C ASP A 113 -36.01 -7.67 -33.65
N CYS A 114 -35.79 -7.59 -32.32
CA CYS A 114 -35.04 -6.49 -31.67
C CYS A 114 -35.51 -5.07 -32.08
N SER A 115 -36.84 -4.86 -32.22
CA SER A 115 -37.39 -3.60 -32.73
C SER A 115 -37.17 -2.41 -31.80
N THR A 116 -37.35 -2.58 -30.48
CA THR A 116 -37.13 -1.51 -29.50
C THR A 116 -35.65 -1.16 -29.41
N ALA A 117 -34.77 -2.16 -29.52
CA ALA A 117 -33.32 -1.98 -29.48
C ALA A 117 -32.81 -0.97 -30.51
N LYS A 118 -33.35 -0.96 -31.73
CA LYS A 118 -32.97 0.00 -32.78
C LYS A 118 -33.19 1.46 -32.37
N ALA A 119 -34.20 1.73 -31.54
CA ALA A 119 -34.50 3.06 -31.04
C ALA A 119 -33.91 3.34 -29.64
N ALA A 120 -33.48 2.30 -28.92
CA ALA A 120 -32.96 2.39 -27.55
C ALA A 120 -31.44 2.38 -27.48
N ILE A 121 -30.75 1.87 -28.50
CA ILE A 121 -29.31 1.61 -28.47
C ILE A 121 -28.64 2.32 -29.65
N LYS A 122 -27.60 3.10 -29.36
CA LYS A 122 -26.72 3.70 -30.36
C LYS A 122 -25.28 3.34 -30.07
N VAL A 123 -24.50 3.13 -31.12
CA VAL A 123 -23.15 2.61 -31.00
C VAL A 123 -22.18 3.42 -31.87
N TRP A 124 -21.01 3.72 -31.32
CA TRP A 124 -19.90 4.34 -32.05
C TRP A 124 -18.61 3.59 -31.78
N GLN A 125 -17.78 3.43 -32.81
CA GLN A 125 -16.37 3.10 -32.65
C GLN A 125 -15.62 4.36 -32.18
N VAL A 126 -14.97 4.28 -31.02
CA VAL A 126 -14.39 5.43 -30.32
C VAL A 126 -12.91 5.25 -29.93
N GLY A 127 -12.32 4.11 -30.26
CA GLY A 127 -10.92 3.86 -29.98
C GLY A 127 -10.46 2.49 -30.45
N LYS A 128 -9.23 2.15 -30.08
CA LYS A 128 -8.65 0.82 -30.30
C LYS A 128 -8.23 0.22 -28.98
N PHE A 129 -8.34 -1.10 -28.87
CA PHE A 129 -7.87 -1.84 -27.72
C PHE A 129 -6.35 -2.04 -27.82
N GLU A 130 -5.61 -0.98 -27.50
CA GLU A 130 -4.15 -0.89 -27.62
C GLU A 130 -3.54 -0.30 -26.32
N ALA A 131 -2.35 -0.76 -25.95
CA ALA A 131 -1.69 -0.36 -24.70
C ALA A 131 -1.54 1.16 -24.58
N GLY A 132 -2.08 1.75 -23.51
CA GLY A 132 -2.02 3.18 -23.25
C GLY A 132 -2.88 4.04 -24.18
N ALA A 133 -3.75 3.46 -25.02
CA ALA A 133 -4.57 4.25 -25.94
C ALA A 133 -5.60 5.12 -25.18
N PHE A 134 -5.92 6.29 -25.74
CA PHE A 134 -7.07 7.06 -25.27
C PHE A 134 -8.37 6.38 -25.67
N ILE A 135 -9.33 6.40 -24.75
CA ILE A 135 -10.73 6.12 -25.03
C ILE A 135 -11.43 7.47 -25.17
N TYR A 136 -12.06 7.69 -26.31
CA TYR A 136 -12.87 8.87 -26.56
C TYR A 136 -14.35 8.55 -26.32
N ASN A 137 -15.18 9.57 -26.09
CA ASN A 137 -16.63 9.43 -26.20
C ASN A 137 -17.11 9.78 -27.62
N GLN A 138 -18.42 9.72 -27.83
CA GLN A 138 -19.01 9.92 -29.14
C GLN A 138 -18.72 11.35 -29.60
N LYS A 139 -18.73 12.35 -28.72
CA LYS A 139 -18.39 13.75 -29.04
C LYS A 139 -16.90 13.95 -29.40
N GLY A 140 -16.07 12.92 -29.31
CA GLY A 140 -14.64 12.99 -29.56
C GLY A 140 -13.86 13.60 -28.39
N GLU A 141 -14.44 13.61 -27.19
CA GLU A 141 -13.83 14.06 -25.93
C GLU A 141 -13.06 12.91 -25.29
N ILE A 142 -11.95 13.21 -24.62
CA ILE A 142 -11.16 12.19 -23.92
C ILE A 142 -11.92 11.73 -22.67
N PHE A 143 -12.13 10.43 -22.53
CA PHE A 143 -12.80 9.82 -21.39
C PHE A 143 -11.82 9.15 -20.43
N ALA A 144 -10.89 8.34 -20.95
CA ALA A 144 -9.96 7.55 -20.14
C ALA A 144 -8.69 7.17 -20.91
N THR A 145 -7.68 6.69 -20.18
CA THR A 145 -6.52 5.98 -20.73
C THR A 145 -6.67 4.47 -20.47
N LEU A 146 -6.51 3.64 -21.50
CA LEU A 146 -6.51 2.18 -21.36
C LEU A 146 -5.19 1.69 -20.77
N SER A 147 -5.23 0.91 -19.68
CA SER A 147 -4.03 0.40 -19.03
C SER A 147 -3.22 -0.52 -19.95
N PRO A 148 -1.91 -0.28 -20.13
CA PRO A 148 -1.01 -1.21 -20.82
C PRO A 148 -1.05 -2.63 -20.22
N GLN A 149 -1.11 -2.74 -18.89
CA GLN A 149 -1.14 -4.02 -18.18
C GLN A 149 -2.43 -4.78 -18.48
N ALA A 150 -3.57 -4.09 -18.49
CA ALA A 150 -4.85 -4.70 -18.79
C ALA A 150 -4.85 -5.27 -20.22
N VAL A 151 -4.32 -4.52 -21.20
CA VAL A 151 -4.19 -5.01 -22.58
C VAL A 151 -3.31 -6.26 -22.64
N ALA A 152 -2.18 -6.27 -21.93
CA ALA A 152 -1.30 -7.43 -21.86
C ALA A 152 -1.99 -8.65 -21.22
N ALA A 153 -2.68 -8.46 -20.10
CA ALA A 153 -3.38 -9.52 -19.38
C ALA A 153 -4.52 -10.14 -20.22
N TYR A 154 -5.37 -9.31 -20.83
CA TYR A 154 -6.44 -9.80 -21.70
C TYR A 154 -5.89 -10.50 -22.96
N SER A 155 -4.82 -9.98 -23.56
CA SER A 155 -4.16 -10.64 -24.69
C SER A 155 -3.60 -12.01 -24.30
N ALA A 156 -2.94 -12.11 -23.15
CA ALA A 156 -2.44 -13.37 -22.59
C ALA A 156 -3.57 -14.38 -22.27
N SER A 157 -4.79 -13.87 -22.02
CA SER A 157 -5.99 -14.69 -21.79
C SER A 157 -6.61 -15.25 -23.07
N GLY A 158 -6.14 -14.80 -24.25
CA GLY A 158 -6.67 -15.17 -25.56
C GLY A 158 -7.65 -14.17 -26.17
N PHE A 159 -7.77 -12.95 -25.63
CA PHE A 159 -8.59 -11.91 -26.25
C PHE A 159 -7.88 -11.29 -27.45
N ALA A 160 -8.50 -11.38 -28.63
CA ALA A 160 -7.90 -10.90 -29.89
C ALA A 160 -7.85 -9.36 -30.02
N GLY A 161 -8.50 -8.62 -29.12
CA GLY A 161 -8.57 -7.16 -29.17
C GLY A 161 -9.50 -6.66 -30.29
N GLY A 162 -9.11 -5.54 -30.91
CA GLY A 162 -9.87 -4.89 -31.98
C GLY A 162 -10.17 -3.44 -31.64
N HIS A 163 -11.46 -3.11 -31.62
CA HIS A 163 -11.94 -1.75 -31.43
C HIS A 163 -12.65 -1.57 -30.10
N ILE A 164 -12.66 -0.32 -29.62
CA ILE A 164 -13.45 0.10 -28.47
C ILE A 164 -14.68 0.81 -29.00
N TYR A 165 -15.84 0.43 -28.47
CA TYR A 165 -17.14 0.95 -28.83
C TYR A 165 -17.80 1.62 -27.63
N GLU A 166 -18.35 2.81 -27.84
CA GLU A 166 -19.31 3.41 -26.92
C GLU A 166 -20.71 2.93 -27.29
N VAL A 167 -21.45 2.45 -26.29
CA VAL A 167 -22.83 2.00 -26.38
C VAL A 167 -23.70 2.91 -25.53
N GLU A 168 -24.43 3.83 -26.17
CA GLU A 168 -25.45 4.66 -25.52
C GLU A 168 -26.74 3.85 -25.39
N LEU A 169 -27.31 3.82 -24.18
CA LEU A 169 -28.57 3.16 -23.85
C LEU A 169 -29.60 4.19 -23.41
N ASP A 170 -30.83 4.07 -23.93
CA ASP A 170 -32.03 4.71 -23.40
C ASP A 170 -32.57 3.86 -22.23
N ILE A 171 -32.43 4.38 -21.01
CA ILE A 171 -32.68 3.65 -19.77
C ILE A 171 -34.15 3.28 -19.63
N ASP A 172 -35.06 4.16 -20.07
CA ASP A 172 -36.50 3.96 -19.93
C ASP A 172 -37.01 2.80 -20.81
N LYS A 173 -36.23 2.41 -21.82
CA LYS A 173 -36.55 1.31 -22.75
C LYS A 173 -35.85 -0.02 -22.39
N LEU A 174 -35.12 -0.08 -21.28
CA LEU A 174 -34.51 -1.33 -20.82
C LEU A 174 -35.55 -2.19 -20.10
N ALA A 175 -35.51 -3.50 -20.31
CA ALA A 175 -36.40 -4.45 -19.64
C ALA A 175 -36.13 -4.53 -18.12
N VAL A 176 -34.86 -4.38 -17.74
CA VAL A 176 -34.44 -4.21 -16.35
C VAL A 176 -33.72 -2.88 -16.27
N GLN A 177 -34.16 -2.03 -15.35
CA GLN A 177 -33.59 -0.70 -15.16
C GLN A 177 -32.64 -0.65 -13.95
N PRO A 178 -31.65 0.26 -13.95
CA PRO A 178 -30.84 0.55 -12.77
C PRO A 178 -31.70 1.02 -11.60
N ALA A 179 -31.40 0.51 -10.40
CA ALA A 179 -32.12 0.83 -9.17
C ALA A 179 -31.36 1.82 -8.28
N THR A 180 -32.04 2.40 -7.30
CA THR A 180 -31.45 3.34 -6.33
C THR A 180 -31.01 2.68 -5.03
N ASP A 181 -31.65 1.58 -4.64
CA ASP A 181 -31.40 0.86 -3.39
C ASP A 181 -30.39 -0.30 -3.54
N SER A 182 -29.98 -0.59 -4.77
CA SER A 182 -29.15 -1.75 -5.09
C SER A 182 -28.34 -1.50 -6.36
N PHE A 183 -27.06 -1.85 -6.29
CA PHE A 183 -26.25 -1.93 -7.50
C PHE A 183 -26.73 -3.10 -8.37
N LYS A 184 -26.77 -2.85 -9.67
CA LYS A 184 -26.88 -3.86 -10.71
C LYS A 184 -25.52 -4.00 -11.41
N SER A 185 -25.36 -5.03 -12.21
CA SER A 185 -24.16 -5.22 -13.04
C SER A 185 -24.55 -5.45 -14.48
N PHE A 186 -23.82 -4.84 -15.40
CA PHE A 186 -23.86 -5.29 -16.78
C PHE A 186 -23.14 -6.63 -16.94
N ALA A 187 -23.58 -7.47 -17.88
CA ALA A 187 -22.95 -8.73 -18.21
C ALA A 187 -23.11 -9.00 -19.71
N TRP A 188 -21.99 -9.22 -20.41
CA TRP A 188 -21.98 -9.66 -21.80
C TRP A 188 -22.01 -11.19 -21.88
N MET A 189 -23.14 -11.76 -22.29
CA MET A 189 -23.41 -13.20 -22.28
C MET A 189 -23.05 -13.84 -23.63
N VAL A 190 -22.38 -14.99 -23.59
CA VAL A 190 -22.00 -15.76 -24.77
C VAL A 190 -22.23 -17.25 -24.53
N GLU A 191 -22.44 -18.01 -25.60
CA GLU A 191 -22.46 -19.47 -25.52
C GLU A 191 -21.01 -20.00 -25.41
N PRO A 192 -20.68 -20.82 -24.40
CA PRO A 192 -19.35 -21.39 -24.28
C PRO A 192 -19.14 -22.51 -25.30
N THR A 193 -17.95 -22.56 -25.89
CA THR A 193 -17.57 -23.60 -26.85
C THR A 193 -17.48 -24.98 -26.18
N PRO A 194 -17.53 -26.10 -26.93
CA PRO A 194 -17.35 -27.44 -26.36
C PRO A 194 -16.05 -27.57 -25.56
N GLN A 195 -14.96 -26.99 -26.07
CA GLN A 195 -13.67 -26.97 -25.38
C GLN A 195 -13.70 -26.15 -24.08
N GLN A 196 -14.43 -25.03 -24.06
CA GLN A 196 -14.62 -24.24 -22.83
C GLN A 196 -15.46 -25.02 -21.81
N LYS A 197 -16.51 -25.71 -22.21
CA LYS A 197 -17.32 -26.57 -21.32
C LYS A 197 -16.51 -27.72 -20.70
N GLU A 198 -15.59 -28.31 -21.47
CA GLU A 198 -14.69 -29.35 -20.98
C GLU A 198 -13.65 -28.78 -19.99
N ARG A 199 -13.03 -27.65 -20.33
CA ARG A 199 -11.97 -27.03 -19.51
C ARG A 199 -12.51 -26.34 -18.27
N LEU A 200 -13.69 -25.73 -18.37
CA LEU A 200 -14.32 -24.90 -17.35
C LEU A 200 -15.75 -25.42 -17.04
N PRO A 201 -15.88 -26.65 -16.52
CA PRO A 201 -17.18 -27.32 -16.38
C PRO A 201 -18.12 -26.69 -15.35
N THR A 202 -17.60 -26.01 -14.33
CA THR A 202 -18.42 -25.37 -13.30
C THR A 202 -18.87 -23.99 -13.77
N LEU A 203 -17.97 -23.22 -14.40
CA LEU A 203 -18.28 -21.89 -14.93
C LEU A 203 -19.23 -21.98 -16.13
N CYS A 204 -19.05 -23.00 -16.99
CA CYS A 204 -19.86 -23.22 -18.19
C CYS A 204 -20.98 -24.24 -17.98
N ALA A 205 -21.46 -24.42 -16.74
CA ALA A 205 -22.56 -25.33 -16.43
C ALA A 205 -23.90 -24.90 -17.04
N THR A 206 -24.09 -23.59 -17.23
CA THR A 206 -25.25 -22.99 -17.90
C THR A 206 -25.06 -22.93 -19.41
N SER A 207 -26.15 -22.72 -20.16
CA SER A 207 -26.12 -22.58 -21.63
C SER A 207 -25.30 -21.38 -22.11
N VAL A 208 -25.20 -20.34 -21.28
CA VAL A 208 -24.42 -19.11 -21.54
C VAL A 208 -23.59 -18.73 -20.33
N VAL A 209 -22.54 -17.96 -20.57
CA VAL A 209 -21.58 -17.48 -19.57
C VAL A 209 -21.21 -16.04 -19.88
N HIS A 210 -20.79 -15.27 -18.88
CA HIS A 210 -20.24 -13.94 -19.14
C HIS A 210 -18.84 -14.02 -19.76
N SER A 211 -18.66 -13.33 -20.88
CA SER A 211 -17.43 -13.38 -21.69
C SER A 211 -16.15 -13.08 -20.90
N GLN A 212 -16.14 -12.06 -20.02
CA GLN A 212 -14.94 -11.76 -19.23
C GLN A 212 -14.64 -12.80 -18.16
N ASP A 213 -15.63 -13.53 -17.63
CA ASP A 213 -15.37 -14.61 -16.66
C ASP A 213 -14.52 -15.73 -17.30
N LEU A 214 -14.74 -16.02 -18.59
CA LEU A 214 -13.91 -16.97 -19.36
C LEU A 214 -12.46 -16.50 -19.50
N LEU A 215 -12.26 -15.20 -19.77
CA LEU A 215 -10.94 -14.61 -19.94
C LEU A 215 -10.19 -14.56 -18.60
N VAL A 216 -10.87 -14.19 -17.52
CA VAL A 216 -10.32 -14.17 -16.16
C VAL A 216 -9.84 -15.57 -15.73
N GLU A 217 -10.68 -16.61 -15.89
CA GLU A 217 -10.26 -17.97 -15.55
C GLU A 217 -9.10 -18.47 -16.43
N SER A 218 -9.11 -18.12 -17.73
CA SER A 218 -8.00 -18.44 -18.64
C SER A 218 -6.68 -17.82 -18.17
N PHE A 219 -6.70 -16.55 -17.78
CA PHE A 219 -5.54 -15.85 -17.22
C PHE A 219 -5.04 -16.53 -15.94
N LEU A 220 -5.92 -16.67 -14.94
CA LEU A 220 -5.54 -17.18 -13.63
C LEU A 220 -5.01 -18.62 -13.72
N ALA A 221 -5.63 -19.47 -14.55
CA ALA A 221 -5.14 -20.82 -14.80
C ALA A 221 -3.72 -20.85 -15.42
N ALA A 222 -3.38 -19.87 -16.27
CA ALA A 222 -2.02 -19.72 -16.78
C ALA A 222 -1.05 -19.27 -15.67
N GLN A 223 -1.48 -18.33 -14.81
CA GLN A 223 -0.66 -17.78 -13.72
C GLN A 223 -0.34 -18.78 -12.60
N VAL A 224 -1.22 -19.78 -12.37
CA VAL A 224 -0.95 -20.87 -11.43
C VAL A 224 0.30 -21.66 -11.83
N ASN A 225 0.47 -21.90 -13.14
CA ASN A 225 1.56 -22.72 -13.67
C ASN A 225 2.83 -21.93 -13.97
N ASP A 226 2.79 -20.59 -13.97
CA ASP A 226 3.97 -19.75 -14.17
C ASP A 226 4.85 -19.74 -12.90
N PRO A 227 6.11 -20.22 -12.95
CA PRO A 227 7.00 -20.23 -11.79
C PRO A 227 7.31 -18.85 -11.19
N ARG A 228 7.15 -17.77 -11.95
CA ARG A 228 7.33 -16.38 -11.48
C ARG A 228 6.13 -15.93 -10.64
N HIS A 229 4.92 -16.33 -11.06
CA HIS A 229 3.67 -15.86 -10.47
C HIS A 229 3.13 -16.81 -9.41
N ARG A 230 3.14 -18.13 -9.65
CA ARG A 230 2.67 -19.18 -8.72
C ARG A 230 1.38 -18.78 -8.01
N HIS A 231 0.41 -18.38 -8.81
CA HIS A 231 -0.86 -17.91 -8.28
C HIS A 231 -1.55 -19.01 -7.46
N GLN A 232 -2.31 -18.61 -6.46
CA GLN A 232 -3.15 -19.55 -5.73
C GLN A 232 -4.15 -20.22 -6.67
N LEU A 233 -4.16 -21.55 -6.68
CA LEU A 233 -5.10 -22.35 -7.48
C LEU A 233 -6.51 -22.38 -6.89
N ALA A 234 -6.60 -22.47 -5.56
CA ALA A 234 -7.84 -22.48 -4.81
C ALA A 234 -7.63 -21.88 -3.41
N ASN A 235 -8.60 -21.09 -2.94
CA ASN A 235 -8.64 -20.65 -1.54
C ASN A 235 -9.58 -21.52 -0.68
N THR A 236 -10.33 -22.43 -1.29
CA THR A 236 -11.10 -23.47 -0.60
C THR A 236 -10.24 -24.70 -0.24
N GLY A 237 -10.79 -25.64 0.54
CA GLY A 237 -10.23 -27.00 0.66
C GLY A 237 -10.56 -27.92 -0.53
N ASN A 238 -11.39 -27.41 -1.44
CA ASN A 238 -11.80 -27.94 -2.74
C ASN A 238 -10.64 -28.21 -3.70
N ALA A 239 -10.54 -29.40 -4.30
CA ALA A 239 -9.79 -29.55 -5.55
C ALA A 239 -10.58 -28.87 -6.70
N PRO A 240 -9.93 -28.08 -7.58
CA PRO A 240 -10.59 -27.51 -8.74
C PRO A 240 -11.04 -28.60 -9.73
N LYS A 241 -12.04 -28.28 -10.56
CA LYS A 241 -12.52 -29.14 -11.64
C LYS A 241 -12.01 -28.63 -12.99
N GLY A 242 -11.49 -29.52 -13.83
CA GLY A 242 -10.91 -29.14 -15.12
C GLY A 242 -9.67 -28.25 -14.94
N LYS A 243 -9.63 -27.11 -15.63
CA LYS A 243 -8.57 -26.10 -15.57
C LYS A 243 -8.99 -24.82 -14.82
N GLU A 244 -10.16 -24.81 -14.19
CA GLU A 244 -10.66 -23.66 -13.45
C GLU A 244 -9.82 -23.38 -12.21
N THR A 245 -9.74 -22.12 -11.83
CA THR A 245 -9.42 -21.76 -10.45
C THR A 245 -10.67 -21.88 -9.58
N LEU A 246 -10.45 -22.14 -8.28
CA LEU A 246 -11.54 -22.26 -7.30
C LEU A 246 -11.36 -21.17 -6.24
N LEU A 247 -11.47 -19.92 -6.71
CA LEU A 247 -11.38 -18.71 -5.89
C LEU A 247 -12.78 -18.21 -5.51
N MET A 248 -13.04 -18.18 -4.21
CA MET A 248 -14.28 -17.71 -3.62
C MET A 248 -14.07 -16.37 -2.90
N GLU A 249 -15.08 -15.50 -2.92
CA GLU A 249 -15.07 -14.25 -2.15
C GLU A 249 -14.89 -14.54 -0.65
N TYR A 250 -14.28 -13.61 0.08
CA TYR A 250 -14.22 -13.67 1.53
C TYR A 250 -15.49 -13.05 2.13
N ASP A 251 -16.03 -13.66 3.19
CA ASP A 251 -17.00 -13.00 4.05
C ASP A 251 -16.27 -11.88 4.81
N VAL A 252 -16.42 -10.65 4.31
CA VAL A 252 -15.75 -9.45 4.82
C VAL A 252 -16.11 -9.19 6.28
N ALA A 253 -17.37 -9.42 6.67
CA ALA A 253 -17.82 -9.13 8.02
C ALA A 253 -17.24 -10.14 9.02
N GLN A 254 -17.26 -11.43 8.70
CA GLN A 254 -16.70 -12.47 9.56
C GLN A 254 -15.16 -12.45 9.57
N THR A 255 -14.53 -12.17 8.42
CA THR A 255 -13.07 -12.03 8.34
C THR A 255 -12.59 -10.88 9.20
N ALA A 256 -13.28 -9.73 9.18
CA ALA A 256 -12.94 -8.58 10.01
C ALA A 256 -13.06 -8.83 11.52
N GLN A 257 -13.75 -9.89 11.94
CA GLN A 257 -13.88 -10.30 13.34
C GLN A 257 -12.81 -11.32 13.77
N LYS A 258 -12.02 -11.87 12.84
CA LYS A 258 -11.02 -12.92 13.12
C LYS A 258 -9.62 -12.43 12.83
N ALA A 259 -8.78 -12.40 13.87
CA ALA A 259 -7.38 -11.98 13.69
C ALA A 259 -6.53 -13.02 12.94
N ARG A 260 -6.81 -14.32 13.11
CA ARG A 260 -5.89 -15.42 12.71
C ARG A 260 -6.27 -16.19 11.45
N SER A 261 -7.44 -15.90 10.87
CA SER A 261 -7.99 -16.70 9.77
C SER A 261 -8.87 -15.86 8.85
N LEU A 262 -8.90 -16.24 7.59
CA LEU A 262 -9.81 -15.69 6.59
C LEU A 262 -11.06 -16.59 6.48
N VAL A 263 -12.23 -15.98 6.31
CA VAL A 263 -13.51 -16.70 6.20
C VAL A 263 -14.05 -16.53 4.79
N LEU A 264 -14.38 -17.64 4.12
CA LEU A 264 -14.91 -17.64 2.77
C LEU A 264 -16.44 -17.50 2.80
N ASP A 265 -16.99 -16.83 1.79
CA ASP A 265 -18.38 -16.98 1.38
C ASP A 265 -18.42 -18.06 0.29
N ASP A 266 -18.85 -19.27 0.67
CA ASP A 266 -18.90 -20.43 -0.22
C ASP A 266 -19.99 -20.34 -1.30
N THR A 267 -20.78 -19.27 -1.30
CA THR A 267 -21.82 -19.01 -2.31
C THR A 267 -21.37 -18.06 -3.42
N GLN A 268 -20.25 -17.34 -3.24
CA GLN A 268 -19.80 -16.30 -4.16
C GLN A 268 -18.44 -16.66 -4.78
N ARG A 269 -18.45 -17.05 -6.07
CA ARG A 269 -17.23 -17.24 -6.87
C ARG A 269 -16.70 -15.89 -7.37
N LEU A 270 -15.39 -15.78 -7.54
CA LEU A 270 -14.76 -14.68 -8.28
C LEU A 270 -15.38 -14.54 -9.68
N ALA A 271 -15.86 -13.34 -10.02
CA ALA A 271 -16.47 -13.05 -11.30
C ALA A 271 -16.32 -11.58 -11.68
N ALA A 272 -16.27 -11.27 -12.97
CA ALA A 272 -16.29 -9.91 -13.50
C ALA A 272 -17.65 -9.25 -13.26
N TRP A 273 -17.64 -8.08 -12.64
CA TRP A 273 -18.81 -7.27 -12.33
C TRP A 273 -18.62 -5.84 -12.85
N HIS A 274 -19.68 -5.28 -13.42
CA HIS A 274 -19.74 -3.98 -14.09
C HIS A 274 -20.81 -3.11 -13.43
N PRO A 275 -20.52 -2.58 -12.23
CA PRO A 275 -21.49 -1.98 -11.33
C PRO A 275 -22.15 -0.72 -11.90
N VAL A 276 -23.46 -0.62 -11.72
CA VAL A 276 -24.27 0.57 -12.03
C VAL A 276 -25.34 0.79 -10.95
N ILE A 277 -25.54 2.05 -10.58
CA ILE A 277 -26.58 2.46 -9.62
C ILE A 277 -27.17 3.82 -10.00
N ARG A 278 -28.46 4.01 -9.71
CA ARG A 278 -29.13 5.31 -9.79
C ARG A 278 -28.96 6.06 -8.48
N LEU A 279 -28.46 7.29 -8.52
CA LEU A 279 -28.24 8.11 -7.33
C LEU A 279 -29.55 8.49 -6.65
N THR A 280 -29.50 8.79 -5.35
CA THR A 280 -30.68 9.23 -4.57
C THR A 280 -31.01 10.71 -4.74
N GLY A 281 -30.06 11.51 -5.22
CA GLY A 281 -30.19 12.96 -5.37
C GLY A 281 -29.38 13.49 -6.55
N SER A 282 -29.67 14.72 -6.95
CA SER A 282 -29.00 15.42 -8.05
C SER A 282 -27.90 16.39 -7.58
N GLY A 283 -27.62 16.43 -6.28
CA GLY A 283 -26.51 17.21 -5.73
C GLY A 283 -25.15 16.52 -5.94
N PRO A 284 -24.03 17.23 -5.69
CA PRO A 284 -22.71 16.60 -5.73
C PRO A 284 -22.59 15.52 -4.65
N LEU A 285 -21.81 14.48 -4.93
CA LEU A 285 -21.56 13.40 -3.98
C LEU A 285 -20.50 13.84 -2.97
N ARG A 286 -20.63 13.39 -1.72
CA ARG A 286 -19.53 13.48 -0.75
C ARG A 286 -18.34 12.67 -1.25
N LEU A 287 -17.14 13.12 -0.94
CA LEU A 287 -15.90 12.51 -1.40
C LEU A 287 -15.16 11.92 -0.20
N GLY A 288 -15.15 10.60 -0.08
CA GLY A 288 -14.22 9.88 0.79
C GLY A 288 -12.91 9.64 0.05
N HIS A 289 -11.77 9.70 0.71
CA HIS A 289 -10.47 9.33 0.14
C HIS A 289 -9.70 8.41 1.09
N LEU A 290 -9.25 7.27 0.56
CA LEU A 290 -8.40 6.28 1.22
C LEU A 290 -7.24 5.93 0.29
N SER A 291 -6.04 5.86 0.85
CA SER A 291 -4.79 5.52 0.17
C SER A 291 -3.86 4.79 1.16
N ASP A 292 -2.76 4.21 0.67
CA ASP A 292 -1.75 3.53 1.50
C ASP A 292 -2.39 2.53 2.47
N VAL A 293 -3.20 1.61 1.91
CA VAL A 293 -4.03 0.72 2.73
C VAL A 293 -3.35 -0.60 3.01
N HIS A 294 -2.42 -1.04 2.16
CA HIS A 294 -1.51 -2.17 2.36
C HIS A 294 -2.20 -3.38 3.00
N ILE A 295 -3.22 -3.92 2.33
CA ILE A 295 -3.83 -5.21 2.69
C ILE A 295 -2.71 -6.26 2.70
N ASN A 296 -2.61 -7.02 3.79
CA ASN A 296 -1.54 -7.99 3.98
C ASN A 296 -1.96 -9.16 4.88
N VAL A 297 -2.26 -10.32 4.28
CA VAL A 297 -2.63 -11.55 5.00
C VAL A 297 -1.51 -12.08 5.91
N ARG A 298 -0.27 -11.58 5.79
CA ARG A 298 0.79 -11.88 6.76
C ARG A 298 0.40 -11.46 8.17
N HIS A 299 -0.41 -10.41 8.33
CA HIS A 299 -0.93 -10.01 9.64
C HIS A 299 -1.72 -11.13 10.31
N ASN A 300 -2.45 -11.95 9.54
CA ASN A 300 -3.16 -13.11 10.07
C ASN A 300 -2.21 -14.22 10.51
N ALA A 301 -1.09 -14.43 9.81
CA ALA A 301 -0.06 -15.36 10.22
C ALA A 301 0.67 -14.87 11.49
N LEU A 302 1.05 -13.59 11.55
CA LEU A 302 1.70 -12.99 12.72
C LEU A 302 0.78 -13.00 13.94
N ALA A 303 -0.52 -12.83 13.76
CA ALA A 303 -1.50 -12.89 14.83
C ALA A 303 -1.56 -14.24 15.57
N LYS A 304 -0.94 -15.29 15.01
CA LYS A 304 -0.77 -16.60 15.65
C LYS A 304 0.41 -16.68 16.60
N SER A 305 1.34 -15.71 16.56
CA SER A 305 2.56 -15.77 17.37
C SER A 305 2.23 -15.81 18.87
N PRO A 306 2.61 -16.89 19.59
CA PRO A 306 2.41 -17.00 21.03
C PRO A 306 3.52 -16.30 21.83
N ALA A 307 4.52 -15.73 21.16
CA ALA A 307 5.72 -15.21 21.81
C ALA A 307 5.39 -14.05 22.76
N ARG A 308 6.15 -13.95 23.85
CA ARG A 308 6.02 -12.89 24.85
C ARG A 308 7.38 -12.26 25.10
N ILE A 309 7.37 -10.99 25.50
CA ILE A 309 8.59 -10.29 25.94
C ILE A 309 9.18 -11.02 27.17
N ILE A 310 8.32 -11.45 28.09
CA ILE A 310 8.70 -12.20 29.30
C ILE A 310 7.92 -13.52 29.34
N GLU A 311 8.65 -14.62 29.51
CA GLU A 311 8.14 -15.99 29.51
C GLU A 311 8.10 -16.61 30.91
N ASP A 312 7.07 -17.40 31.22
CA ASP A 312 6.91 -18.16 32.50
C ASP A 312 6.92 -17.31 33.78
N SER A 313 6.35 -16.10 33.72
CA SER A 313 6.08 -15.30 34.92
C SER A 313 4.59 -15.09 35.13
N ALA A 314 4.06 -15.55 36.26
CA ALA A 314 2.68 -15.27 36.67
C ALA A 314 2.45 -13.77 36.96
N SER A 315 3.51 -13.03 37.27
CA SER A 315 3.46 -11.59 37.52
C SER A 315 3.39 -10.77 36.22
N PHE A 316 3.76 -11.35 35.07
CA PHE A 316 3.71 -10.66 33.78
C PHE A 316 2.37 -10.92 33.09
N SER A 317 1.51 -9.90 33.04
CA SER A 317 0.18 -9.98 32.40
C SER A 317 0.17 -9.52 30.93
N GLY A 318 1.33 -9.15 30.38
CA GLY A 318 1.45 -8.67 29.01
C GLY A 318 1.00 -9.74 27.99
N PRO A 319 0.20 -9.37 26.98
CA PRO A 319 -0.34 -10.33 26.02
C PRO A 319 0.74 -10.80 25.02
N ALA A 320 0.46 -11.89 24.31
CA ALA A 320 1.35 -12.39 23.26
C ALA A 320 1.49 -11.35 22.13
N VAL A 321 2.67 -11.29 21.51
CA VAL A 321 2.98 -10.28 20.48
C VAL A 321 2.02 -10.35 19.28
N GLY A 322 1.53 -11.54 18.91
CA GLY A 322 0.55 -11.69 17.83
C GLY A 322 -0.77 -10.95 18.10
N THR A 323 -1.15 -10.75 19.36
CA THR A 323 -2.36 -9.98 19.71
C THR A 323 -2.19 -8.46 19.59
N ARG A 324 -0.95 -8.01 19.39
CA ARG A 324 -0.55 -6.60 19.23
C ARG A 324 -0.35 -6.22 17.77
N VAL A 325 -0.67 -7.10 16.82
CA VAL A 325 -0.55 -6.77 15.39
C VAL A 325 -1.74 -5.89 14.98
N CYS A 326 -1.48 -4.68 14.49
CA CYS A 326 -2.47 -3.92 13.74
C CYS A 326 -2.70 -4.62 12.40
N ASN A 327 -3.94 -5.01 12.10
CA ASN A 327 -4.29 -5.67 10.84
C ASN A 327 -4.90 -4.64 9.89
N SER A 328 -4.19 -4.36 8.78
CA SER A 328 -4.59 -3.32 7.83
C SER A 328 -5.96 -3.55 7.20
N PHE A 329 -6.30 -4.80 6.86
CA PHE A 329 -7.60 -5.12 6.26
C PHE A 329 -8.77 -4.80 7.21
N ASN A 330 -8.60 -5.11 8.50
CA ASN A 330 -9.64 -4.88 9.49
C ASN A 330 -9.84 -3.39 9.74
N ALA A 331 -8.75 -2.61 9.80
CA ALA A 331 -8.79 -1.17 9.89
C ALA A 331 -9.50 -0.56 8.67
N LEU A 332 -9.10 -0.98 7.48
CA LEU A 332 -9.66 -0.53 6.22
C LEU A 332 -11.18 -0.80 6.14
N LYS A 333 -11.62 -1.98 6.55
CA LYS A 333 -13.04 -2.35 6.61
C LYS A 333 -13.84 -1.40 7.50
N GLU A 334 -13.33 -1.03 8.68
CA GLU A 334 -13.99 -0.04 9.55
C GLU A 334 -14.08 1.34 8.89
N LEU A 335 -13.05 1.76 8.16
CA LEU A 335 -13.11 3.02 7.42
C LEU A 335 -14.16 2.97 6.31
N PHE A 336 -14.29 1.86 5.58
CA PHE A 336 -15.36 1.65 4.61
C PHE A 336 -16.74 1.76 5.27
N ASP A 337 -16.97 1.08 6.40
CA ASP A 337 -18.23 1.16 7.14
C ASP A 337 -18.57 2.59 7.57
N LYS A 338 -17.57 3.34 8.07
CA LYS A 338 -17.76 4.72 8.55
C LYS A 338 -18.05 5.68 7.40
N ILE A 339 -17.35 5.56 6.27
CA ILE A 339 -17.58 6.39 5.08
C ILE A 339 -18.94 6.04 4.45
N GLY A 340 -19.25 4.76 4.32
CA GLY A 340 -20.50 4.23 3.75
C GLY A 340 -21.66 4.10 4.75
N ALA A 341 -21.58 4.74 5.92
CA ALA A 341 -22.52 4.55 7.01
C ALA A 341 -23.98 4.91 6.66
N SER A 342 -24.18 5.81 5.68
CA SER A 342 -25.52 6.17 5.19
C SER A 342 -26.24 5.03 4.46
N ARG A 343 -25.49 4.02 3.98
CA ARG A 343 -25.97 2.93 3.14
C ARG A 343 -26.75 3.41 1.91
N LYS A 344 -26.33 4.55 1.36
CA LYS A 344 -26.93 5.22 0.21
C LYS A 344 -25.83 5.64 -0.77
N PRO A 345 -26.13 5.73 -2.08
CA PRO A 345 -25.21 6.27 -3.07
C PRO A 345 -25.15 7.81 -3.01
N ASP A 346 -24.79 8.36 -1.84
CA ASP A 346 -24.62 9.81 -1.58
C ASP A 346 -23.14 10.23 -1.40
N THR A 347 -22.25 9.23 -1.41
CA THR A 347 -20.81 9.36 -1.19
C THR A 347 -20.11 8.51 -2.22
N VAL A 348 -19.00 8.98 -2.78
CA VAL A 348 -18.06 8.17 -3.56
C VAL A 348 -16.75 8.07 -2.81
N LEU A 349 -16.17 6.87 -2.79
CA LEU A 349 -14.85 6.61 -2.25
C LEU A 349 -13.81 6.66 -3.37
N LEU A 350 -12.89 7.61 -3.28
CA LEU A 350 -11.66 7.69 -4.06
C LEU A 350 -10.64 6.79 -3.37
N PHE A 351 -10.32 5.64 -3.97
CA PHE A 351 -9.48 4.60 -3.39
C PHE A 351 -8.18 4.45 -4.19
N THR A 352 -7.15 5.19 -3.79
CA THR A 352 -5.98 5.46 -4.64
C THR A 352 -4.76 4.64 -4.22
N GLY A 353 -4.41 3.62 -4.98
CA GLY A 353 -3.13 2.91 -4.94
C GLY A 353 -2.69 2.28 -3.62
N ASP A 354 -1.64 1.46 -3.70
CA ASP A 354 -1.07 0.74 -2.55
C ASP A 354 -2.13 -0.04 -1.78
N LEU A 355 -2.93 -0.77 -2.56
CA LEU A 355 -4.02 -1.62 -2.11
C LEU A 355 -3.48 -2.82 -1.34
N ILE A 356 -2.38 -3.37 -1.83
CA ILE A 356 -1.66 -4.50 -1.26
C ILE A 356 -0.26 -4.08 -0.86
N ASP A 357 0.38 -4.84 0.02
CA ASP A 357 1.76 -4.57 0.41
C ASP A 357 2.75 -5.23 -0.56
N PHE A 358 2.53 -6.51 -0.90
CA PHE A 358 3.34 -7.26 -1.86
C PHE A 358 2.50 -8.36 -2.53
N ASN A 359 2.78 -8.67 -3.79
CA ASN A 359 1.99 -9.67 -4.51
C ASN A 359 2.20 -11.09 -3.96
N ARG A 360 3.36 -11.36 -3.32
CA ARG A 360 3.66 -12.64 -2.66
C ARG A 360 3.24 -12.64 -1.20
N ASN A 361 2.11 -13.28 -0.98
CA ASN A 361 1.49 -13.50 0.32
C ASN A 361 2.22 -14.60 1.10
N ILE A 362 1.91 -14.78 2.38
CA ILE A 362 2.14 -16.04 3.10
C ILE A 362 0.79 -16.62 3.49
N ASP A 363 0.50 -17.87 3.13
CA ASP A 363 -0.79 -18.49 3.46
C ASP A 363 -0.88 -18.73 4.97
N PRO A 364 -1.77 -18.04 5.71
CA PRO A 364 -1.86 -18.19 7.15
C PRO A 364 -2.21 -19.63 7.55
N ARG A 365 -2.93 -20.39 6.73
CA ARG A 365 -3.31 -21.79 7.00
C ARG A 365 -2.10 -22.70 7.03
N GLN A 366 -1.06 -22.35 6.29
CA GLN A 366 0.20 -23.09 6.30
C GLN A 366 1.11 -22.68 7.44
N VAL A 367 0.82 -21.61 8.19
CA VAL A 367 1.61 -21.19 9.34
C VAL A 367 1.01 -21.79 10.63
N GLY A 368 1.80 -22.61 11.32
CA GLY A 368 1.38 -23.29 12.56
C GLY A 368 1.42 -22.38 13.78
N ASP A 369 0.95 -22.88 14.93
CA ASP A 369 0.82 -22.08 16.15
C ASP A 369 2.08 -22.04 17.02
N SER A 370 3.06 -22.91 16.80
CA SER A 370 4.34 -22.89 17.54
C SER A 370 5.32 -21.87 16.96
N ILE A 371 5.97 -21.09 17.83
CA ILE A 371 6.86 -19.99 17.41
C ILE A 371 8.02 -20.41 16.49
N GLY A 372 8.70 -21.53 16.77
CA GLY A 372 9.80 -22.00 15.94
C GLY A 372 9.38 -22.39 14.52
N GLU A 373 8.18 -22.96 14.35
CA GLU A 373 7.64 -23.28 13.02
C GLU A 373 7.21 -22.01 12.27
N GLN A 374 6.73 -20.98 12.97
CA GLN A 374 6.45 -19.68 12.36
C GLN A 374 7.74 -19.04 11.85
N TRP A 375 8.80 -19.01 12.67
CA TRP A 375 10.10 -18.46 12.28
C TRP A 375 10.73 -19.18 11.08
N LYS A 376 10.64 -20.51 11.03
CA LYS A 376 11.08 -21.28 9.84
C LYS A 376 10.29 -20.85 8.60
N LYS A 377 8.97 -20.70 8.71
CA LYS A 377 8.12 -20.34 7.57
C LYS A 377 8.23 -18.88 7.16
N PHE A 378 8.62 -17.97 8.04
CA PHE A 378 8.91 -16.57 7.72
C PHE A 378 10.30 -16.35 7.10
N ASN A 379 11.13 -17.39 7.00
CA ASN A 379 12.40 -17.35 6.28
C ASN A 379 12.15 -17.34 4.77
N VAL A 380 11.80 -16.16 4.26
CA VAL A 380 11.45 -15.94 2.85
C VAL A 380 12.60 -16.40 1.95
N LEU A 381 13.86 -16.16 2.31
CA LEU A 381 15.01 -16.53 1.46
C LEU A 381 15.06 -18.02 1.10
N ASN A 382 14.71 -18.90 2.04
CA ASN A 382 14.73 -20.35 1.81
C ASN A 382 13.38 -20.92 1.37
N HIS A 383 12.29 -20.18 1.58
CA HIS A 383 10.94 -20.70 1.42
C HIS A 383 10.10 -20.00 0.37
N PHE A 384 10.58 -18.91 -0.25
CA PHE A 384 9.86 -18.17 -1.29
C PHE A 384 9.35 -19.07 -2.44
N ASN A 385 10.11 -20.11 -2.75
CA ASN A 385 9.79 -21.08 -3.78
C ASN A 385 9.09 -22.35 -3.28
N THR A 386 8.66 -22.40 -2.01
CA THR A 386 7.88 -23.52 -1.48
C THR A 386 6.45 -23.46 -2.04
N PRO A 387 5.99 -24.47 -2.81
CA PRO A 387 4.65 -24.46 -3.38
C PRO A 387 3.56 -24.25 -2.33
N GLY A 388 2.64 -23.30 -2.59
CA GLY A 388 1.50 -23.00 -1.73
C GLY A 388 1.80 -22.19 -0.47
N LEU A 389 3.04 -22.10 0.00
CA LEU A 389 3.38 -21.32 1.20
C LEU A 389 3.36 -19.82 0.92
N TYR A 390 3.92 -19.40 -0.22
CA TYR A 390 3.94 -18.00 -0.67
C TYR A 390 3.19 -17.76 -1.99
N PRO A 391 1.85 -17.95 -2.03
CA PRO A 391 1.09 -17.77 -3.26
C PRO A 391 0.79 -16.29 -3.56
N ARG A 392 0.50 -15.97 -4.82
CA ARG A 392 -0.18 -14.70 -5.19
C ARG A 392 -1.71 -14.85 -5.10
N GLY A 393 -2.44 -13.74 -4.96
CA GLY A 393 -3.90 -13.73 -5.03
C GLY A 393 -4.68 -13.56 -3.73
N GLN A 394 -4.07 -13.70 -2.55
CA GLN A 394 -4.83 -13.66 -1.29
C GLN A 394 -5.25 -12.24 -0.91
N ASP A 395 -4.30 -11.30 -0.91
CA ASP A 395 -4.57 -9.89 -0.65
C ASP A 395 -5.51 -9.31 -1.72
N ASP A 396 -5.31 -9.69 -2.98
CA ASP A 396 -6.18 -9.31 -4.12
C ASP A 396 -7.64 -9.75 -3.91
N MET A 397 -7.84 -11.00 -3.46
CA MET A 397 -9.18 -11.52 -3.17
C MET A 397 -9.84 -10.80 -1.99
N LEU A 398 -9.07 -10.33 -0.99
CA LEU A 398 -9.59 -9.49 0.08
C LEU A 398 -10.00 -8.10 -0.43
N ALA A 399 -9.18 -7.47 -1.27
CA ALA A 399 -9.50 -6.20 -1.92
C ALA A 399 -10.78 -6.31 -2.77
N PHE A 400 -10.85 -7.34 -3.62
CA PHE A 400 -12.03 -7.65 -4.43
C PHE A 400 -13.29 -7.80 -3.56
N SER A 401 -13.21 -8.63 -2.51
CA SER A 401 -14.35 -8.91 -1.62
C SER A 401 -14.80 -7.65 -0.87
N LEU A 402 -13.86 -6.79 -0.46
CA LEU A 402 -14.19 -5.53 0.22
C LEU A 402 -14.89 -4.53 -0.71
N VAL A 403 -14.46 -4.39 -1.97
CA VAL A 403 -15.13 -3.54 -2.96
C VAL A 403 -16.54 -4.09 -3.26
N ARG A 404 -16.69 -5.41 -3.36
CA ARG A 404 -17.98 -6.07 -3.51
C ARG A 404 -18.90 -5.83 -2.31
N TYR A 405 -18.37 -5.88 -1.08
CA TYR A 405 -19.08 -5.49 0.14
C TYR A 405 -19.52 -4.02 0.10
N ALA A 406 -18.68 -3.11 -0.38
CA ALA A 406 -19.03 -1.70 -0.53
C ALA A 406 -20.27 -1.50 -1.42
N TYR A 407 -20.36 -2.22 -2.54
CA TYR A 407 -21.53 -2.16 -3.42
C TYR A 407 -22.76 -2.87 -2.88
N ASN A 408 -22.57 -4.07 -2.31
CA ASN A 408 -23.68 -4.92 -1.91
C ASN A 408 -24.31 -4.50 -0.57
N GLU A 409 -23.50 -4.03 0.38
CA GLU A 409 -23.95 -3.74 1.75
C GLU A 409 -23.98 -2.23 2.05
N LEU A 410 -22.99 -1.47 1.56
CA LEU A 410 -22.87 -0.03 1.86
C LEU A 410 -23.46 0.89 0.79
N LYS A 411 -23.76 0.37 -0.41
CA LYS A 411 -24.16 1.17 -1.58
C LYS A 411 -23.18 2.31 -1.87
N LEU A 412 -21.89 2.05 -1.64
CA LEU A 412 -20.81 3.01 -1.75
C LEU A 412 -20.07 2.82 -3.09
N PRO A 413 -20.23 3.74 -4.07
CA PRO A 413 -19.36 3.83 -5.24
C PRO A 413 -17.87 3.91 -4.86
N VAL A 414 -17.00 3.20 -5.58
CA VAL A 414 -15.54 3.18 -5.34
C VAL A 414 -14.83 3.44 -6.66
N PHE A 415 -13.99 4.48 -6.71
CA PHE A 415 -13.14 4.85 -7.83
C PHE A 415 -11.69 4.52 -7.50
N MET A 416 -11.08 3.60 -8.25
CA MET A 416 -9.77 3.03 -7.94
C MET A 416 -8.69 3.53 -8.91
N THR A 417 -7.47 3.72 -8.41
CA THR A 417 -6.26 3.98 -9.21
C THR A 417 -5.12 3.10 -8.71
N SER A 418 -4.06 2.93 -9.51
CA SER A 418 -2.84 2.24 -9.06
C SER A 418 -1.96 3.10 -8.18
N GLY A 419 -1.20 2.44 -7.33
CA GLY A 419 0.02 2.86 -6.67
C GLY A 419 1.20 2.01 -7.15
N ASN A 420 2.32 2.06 -6.45
CA ASN A 420 3.51 1.30 -6.84
C ASN A 420 3.52 -0.11 -6.28
N HIS A 421 2.87 -0.37 -5.14
CA HIS A 421 2.88 -1.69 -4.51
C HIS A 421 2.12 -2.75 -5.31
N GLU A 422 1.19 -2.37 -6.20
CA GLU A 422 0.55 -3.29 -7.16
C GLU A 422 1.58 -4.01 -8.07
N ALA A 423 2.77 -3.41 -8.28
CA ALA A 423 3.86 -3.94 -9.09
C ALA A 423 4.99 -4.62 -8.29
N TYR A 424 4.87 -4.72 -6.96
CA TYR A 424 5.88 -5.34 -6.11
C TYR A 424 5.68 -6.85 -5.98
N THR A 425 6.73 -7.63 -6.24
CA THR A 425 6.66 -9.09 -6.12
C THR A 425 7.05 -9.59 -4.73
N VAL A 426 8.23 -9.21 -4.25
CA VAL A 426 8.83 -9.85 -3.06
C VAL A 426 8.62 -9.01 -1.82
N PRO A 427 8.41 -9.61 -0.65
CA PRO A 427 8.36 -8.84 0.57
C PRO A 427 9.74 -8.36 1.01
N TYR A 428 9.78 -7.19 1.62
CA TYR A 428 10.95 -6.70 2.34
C TYR A 428 10.97 -7.19 3.79
N GLY A 429 12.17 -7.20 4.38
CA GLY A 429 12.34 -7.45 5.80
C GLY A 429 11.81 -6.29 6.63
N ILE A 430 11.34 -6.58 7.84
CA ILE A 430 10.85 -5.59 8.82
C ILE A 430 11.99 -4.95 9.63
N SER A 431 13.22 -5.00 9.14
CA SER A 431 14.39 -4.69 9.95
C SER A 431 14.70 -3.20 10.01
N PRO A 432 15.07 -2.69 11.20
CA PRO A 432 15.58 -1.34 11.38
C PRO A 432 17.04 -1.26 10.92
N ARG A 433 17.29 -1.09 9.63
CA ARG A 433 18.62 -0.84 9.05
C ARG A 433 18.48 0.23 7.99
N ILE A 434 19.51 1.05 7.75
CA ILE A 434 19.52 1.83 6.52
C ILE A 434 19.36 0.82 5.39
N ASN A 435 18.43 1.09 4.48
CA ASN A 435 18.19 0.27 3.30
C ASN A 435 19.45 0.11 2.44
N ASP A 436 20.63 0.60 2.82
CA ASP A 436 21.89 0.42 2.12
C ASP A 436 22.08 -0.97 1.55
N TRP A 437 21.62 -2.07 2.17
CA TRP A 437 21.73 -3.39 1.52
C TRP A 437 20.69 -3.54 0.41
N GLY A 438 19.41 -3.32 0.69
CA GLY A 438 18.35 -3.33 -0.33
C GLY A 438 18.59 -2.32 -1.44
N GLY A 439 18.86 -1.05 -1.11
CA GLY A 439 19.27 0.03 -2.00
C GLY A 439 20.60 -0.22 -2.72
N ALA A 440 21.64 -0.75 -2.07
CA ALA A 440 22.86 -1.16 -2.80
C ALA A 440 22.58 -2.31 -3.77
N MET A 441 21.79 -3.30 -3.35
CA MET A 441 21.36 -4.40 -4.20
C MET A 441 20.54 -3.86 -5.36
N GLY A 442 19.61 -2.92 -5.15
CA GLY A 442 18.82 -2.30 -6.21
C GLY A 442 19.66 -1.46 -7.16
N VAL A 443 20.61 -0.67 -6.64
CA VAL A 443 21.59 0.06 -7.47
C VAL A 443 22.41 -0.93 -8.28
N LEU A 444 22.93 -2.00 -7.67
CA LEU A 444 23.68 -3.04 -8.36
C LEU A 444 22.84 -3.75 -9.41
N GLU A 445 21.60 -4.12 -9.06
CA GLU A 445 20.65 -4.84 -9.91
C GLU A 445 20.27 -4.06 -11.17
N ASP A 446 20.21 -2.74 -11.07
CA ASP A 446 19.76 -1.87 -12.16
C ASP A 446 20.87 -1.21 -12.94
N THR A 447 22.10 -1.24 -12.41
CA THR A 447 23.28 -0.74 -13.11
C THR A 447 24.06 -1.85 -13.81
N THR A 448 23.68 -3.12 -13.61
CA THR A 448 24.36 -4.27 -14.20
C THR A 448 23.49 -5.03 -15.20
N ASP A 449 23.93 -5.07 -16.46
CA ASP A 449 23.30 -5.90 -17.51
C ASP A 449 23.57 -7.41 -17.33
N THR A 450 24.35 -7.77 -16.31
CA THR A 450 24.81 -9.13 -16.06
C THR A 450 23.80 -9.99 -15.30
N LEU A 451 22.74 -9.42 -14.73
CA LEU A 451 21.75 -10.18 -13.95
C LEU A 451 20.56 -10.61 -14.81
N ASP A 452 20.12 -11.87 -14.63
CA ASP A 452 18.93 -12.38 -15.31
C ASP A 452 17.68 -11.54 -14.96
N ALA A 453 17.05 -10.93 -15.95
CA ALA A 453 15.86 -10.12 -15.75
C ALA A 453 14.63 -10.92 -15.31
N ASN A 454 14.62 -12.26 -15.33
CA ASN A 454 13.41 -13.05 -15.06
C ASN A 454 13.37 -13.74 -13.69
N SER A 455 14.39 -13.56 -12.86
CA SER A 455 14.52 -14.21 -11.55
C SER A 455 14.90 -13.21 -10.46
N TRP A 456 14.74 -13.64 -9.19
CA TRP A 456 14.97 -12.82 -7.99
C TRP A 456 15.85 -13.57 -6.99
N GLY A 457 16.54 -12.83 -6.12
CA GLY A 457 17.24 -13.39 -4.97
C GLY A 457 18.38 -14.35 -5.31
N ARG A 458 18.62 -15.33 -4.41
CA ARG A 458 19.74 -16.29 -4.47
C ARG A 458 19.84 -17.12 -5.74
N GLU A 459 18.73 -17.29 -6.44
CA GLU A 459 18.64 -18.09 -7.66
C GLU A 459 18.88 -17.26 -8.93
N ARG A 460 18.94 -15.93 -8.82
CA ARG A 460 19.17 -15.03 -9.96
C ARG A 460 20.59 -15.22 -10.47
N VAL A 461 20.70 -15.56 -11.75
CA VAL A 461 22.00 -15.87 -12.38
C VAL A 461 22.75 -14.59 -12.69
N PHE A 462 24.01 -14.52 -12.24
CA PHE A 462 24.97 -13.48 -12.61
C PHE A 462 25.82 -13.95 -13.80
N ARG A 463 25.79 -13.21 -14.90
CA ARG A 463 26.44 -13.51 -16.19
C ARG A 463 27.41 -12.38 -16.56
N PRO A 464 28.62 -12.37 -15.99
CA PRO A 464 29.58 -11.28 -16.22
C PRO A 464 30.16 -11.26 -17.62
N ASN A 465 29.96 -12.33 -18.40
CA ASN A 465 30.50 -12.49 -19.75
C ASN A 465 29.41 -12.96 -20.72
N THR A 466 29.49 -12.50 -21.96
CA THR A 466 28.69 -13.02 -23.08
C THR A 466 29.60 -13.67 -24.13
N THR A 467 29.08 -14.69 -24.83
CA THR A 467 29.81 -15.34 -25.93
C THR A 467 29.39 -14.70 -27.24
N VAL A 468 30.33 -14.06 -27.94
CA VAL A 468 30.15 -13.51 -29.28
C VAL A 468 30.78 -14.43 -30.32
N ASN A 469 30.08 -14.69 -31.42
CA ASN A 469 30.63 -15.46 -32.52
C ASN A 469 31.44 -14.55 -33.44
N THR A 470 32.75 -14.82 -33.54
CA THR A 470 33.66 -14.13 -34.47
C THR A 470 33.96 -15.03 -35.66
N ARG A 471 34.60 -14.48 -36.71
CA ARG A 471 35.11 -15.28 -37.84
C ARG A 471 36.12 -16.37 -37.42
N MET A 472 36.67 -16.29 -36.20
CA MET A 472 37.61 -17.28 -35.65
C MET A 472 36.95 -18.24 -34.63
N GLY A 473 35.62 -18.19 -34.49
CA GLY A 473 34.86 -18.99 -33.52
C GLY A 473 34.31 -18.18 -32.34
N PRO A 474 33.65 -18.85 -31.37
CA PRO A 474 33.04 -18.21 -30.21
C PRO A 474 34.11 -17.61 -29.28
N TRP A 475 33.94 -16.35 -28.87
CA TRP A 475 34.81 -15.63 -27.93
C TRP A 475 33.99 -15.08 -26.76
N SER A 476 34.53 -15.17 -25.55
CA SER A 476 33.92 -14.61 -24.34
C SER A 476 34.34 -13.16 -24.14
N VAL A 477 33.39 -12.24 -23.98
CA VAL A 477 33.63 -10.79 -23.75
C VAL A 477 32.93 -10.36 -22.47
N SER A 478 33.61 -9.55 -21.64
CA SER A 478 33.05 -8.99 -20.39
C SER A 478 31.88 -8.06 -20.68
N GLN A 479 30.78 -8.24 -19.95
CA GLN A 479 29.58 -7.38 -19.97
C GLN A 479 29.57 -6.34 -18.85
N ILE A 480 30.63 -6.21 -18.05
CA ILE A 480 30.70 -5.19 -17.00
C ILE A 480 30.91 -3.83 -17.67
N GLY A 481 29.80 -3.16 -18.00
CA GLY A 481 29.78 -1.82 -18.58
C GLY A 481 30.06 -0.72 -17.55
N VAL A 482 30.19 0.52 -18.03
CA VAL A 482 30.47 1.72 -17.19
C VAL A 482 29.41 1.91 -16.09
N GLN A 483 28.16 1.55 -16.37
CA GLN A 483 27.08 1.62 -15.38
C GLN A 483 27.30 0.63 -14.23
N ALA A 484 27.70 -0.61 -14.50
CA ALA A 484 27.91 -1.63 -13.47
C ALA A 484 29.09 -1.25 -12.54
N GLU A 485 30.12 -0.63 -13.12
CA GLU A 485 31.25 -0.08 -12.35
C GLU A 485 30.83 1.13 -11.51
N ALA A 486 29.97 2.00 -12.04
CA ALA A 486 29.36 3.08 -11.28
C ALA A 486 28.50 2.55 -10.11
N GLY A 487 27.71 1.51 -10.33
CA GLY A 487 26.97 0.81 -9.29
C GLY A 487 27.90 0.27 -8.21
N ARG A 488 28.99 -0.40 -8.59
CA ARG A 488 30.03 -0.88 -7.65
C ARG A 488 30.60 0.24 -6.79
N ILE A 489 30.93 1.38 -7.39
CA ILE A 489 31.49 2.55 -6.68
C ILE A 489 30.46 3.10 -5.68
N VAL A 490 29.21 3.27 -6.09
CA VAL A 490 28.12 3.76 -5.23
C VAL A 490 27.85 2.81 -4.07
N VAL A 491 27.81 1.50 -4.33
CA VAL A 491 27.63 0.48 -3.30
C VAL A 491 28.79 0.52 -2.30
N ASN A 492 30.03 0.63 -2.78
CA ASN A 492 31.22 0.75 -1.94
C ASN A 492 31.18 2.00 -1.04
N SER A 493 30.78 3.16 -1.60
CA SER A 493 30.66 4.40 -0.83
C SER A 493 29.51 4.36 0.18
N ASN A 494 28.35 3.82 -0.19
CA ASN A 494 27.18 3.73 0.70
C ASN A 494 27.43 2.77 1.87
N LYS A 495 28.24 1.72 1.67
CA LYS A 495 28.41 0.66 2.65
C LYS A 495 29.63 0.81 3.56
N ASN A 496 30.59 1.69 3.25
CA ASN A 496 31.94 1.62 3.86
C ASN A 496 32.54 0.20 3.78
N LEU A 497 32.08 -0.64 2.84
CA LEU A 497 32.52 -2.02 2.65
C LEU A 497 33.55 -2.04 1.52
N ASN A 498 34.64 -2.78 1.70
CA ASN A 498 35.59 -3.10 0.63
C ASN A 498 35.01 -4.19 -0.29
N ILE A 499 33.94 -3.89 -1.04
CA ILE A 499 33.33 -4.81 -1.99
C ILE A 499 34.20 -4.84 -3.26
N ARG A 500 35.10 -5.84 -3.30
CA ARG A 500 36.01 -6.09 -4.44
C ARG A 500 35.37 -6.92 -5.55
N ASP A 501 34.26 -7.61 -5.28
CA ASP A 501 33.56 -8.49 -6.23
C ASP A 501 32.02 -8.28 -6.16
N LEU A 502 31.43 -7.84 -7.29
CA LEU A 502 30.00 -7.61 -7.47
C LEU A 502 29.18 -8.91 -7.28
N GLU A 503 29.69 -10.05 -7.75
CA GLU A 503 28.97 -11.33 -7.70
C GLU A 503 28.89 -11.88 -6.27
N ALA A 504 30.02 -11.90 -5.56
CA ALA A 504 30.08 -12.33 -4.18
C ALA A 504 29.18 -11.48 -3.27
N THR A 505 29.06 -10.18 -3.58
CA THR A 505 28.17 -9.25 -2.87
C THR A 505 26.72 -9.58 -3.14
N TYR A 506 26.33 -9.78 -4.40
CA TYR A 506 24.97 -10.17 -4.75
C TYR A 506 24.54 -11.45 -4.01
N ARG A 507 25.45 -12.41 -3.83
CA ARG A 507 25.16 -13.71 -3.21
C ARG A 507 25.12 -13.70 -1.67
N ASP A 508 25.56 -12.64 -0.99
CA ASP A 508 25.65 -12.59 0.48
C ASP A 508 24.35 -12.12 1.16
N PHE A 509 23.24 -12.81 0.90
CA PHE A 509 21.94 -12.50 1.51
C PHE A 509 21.90 -12.70 3.03
N ASP A 510 22.80 -13.50 3.60
CA ASP A 510 22.86 -13.69 5.06
C ASP A 510 23.40 -12.43 5.75
N SER A 511 24.25 -11.63 5.09
CA SER A 511 24.62 -10.30 5.60
C SER A 511 23.44 -9.35 5.70
N ALA A 512 22.37 -9.54 4.91
CA ALA A 512 21.11 -8.82 5.09
C ALA A 512 20.44 -9.13 6.45
N SER A 513 20.83 -10.23 7.13
CA SER A 513 20.31 -10.63 8.44
C SER A 513 21.18 -10.18 9.64
N LYS A 514 22.41 -9.69 9.44
CA LYS A 514 23.33 -9.28 10.54
C LYS A 514 23.07 -7.89 11.10
N TRP A 515 22.81 -7.73 12.40
CA TRP A 515 22.50 -6.42 12.99
C TRP A 515 23.50 -5.31 12.64
N HIS A 516 23.00 -4.10 12.37
CA HIS A 516 23.81 -2.91 12.10
C HIS A 516 23.38 -1.71 12.96
N ASN A 517 24.34 -0.87 13.34
CA ASN A 517 24.12 0.24 14.27
C ASN A 517 23.51 1.50 13.61
N ASN A 518 23.66 1.66 12.29
CA ASN A 518 23.07 2.74 11.51
C ASN A 518 21.73 2.25 10.90
N LYS A 519 20.63 2.97 11.15
CA LYS A 519 19.23 2.53 10.90
C LYS A 519 18.47 3.66 10.15
N ALA A 520 17.57 3.45 9.18
CA ALA A 520 16.38 2.60 9.33
C ALA A 520 15.53 2.37 8.04
N ASN A 521 14.59 1.42 8.16
CA ASN A 521 13.29 1.28 7.45
C ASN A 521 12.21 1.60 8.51
N GLU A 522 12.24 2.82 9.05
CA GLU A 522 11.71 3.13 10.37
C GLU A 522 10.18 3.00 10.51
N GLY A 523 9.41 3.04 9.41
CA GLY A 523 7.95 2.95 9.45
C GLY A 523 7.39 1.55 9.72
N ILE A 524 7.97 0.50 9.13
CA ILE A 524 7.23 -0.76 8.90
C ILE A 524 6.71 -1.44 10.18
N SER A 525 7.53 -1.54 11.24
CA SER A 525 7.02 -2.12 12.50
C SER A 525 6.08 -1.17 13.26
N ALA A 526 6.28 0.14 13.16
CA ALA A 526 5.37 1.14 13.72
C ALA A 526 4.01 1.15 13.00
N ASP A 527 4.00 0.92 11.69
CA ASP A 527 2.82 0.77 10.84
C ASP A 527 1.93 -0.40 11.33
N HIS A 528 2.54 -1.42 11.93
CA HIS A 528 1.86 -2.56 12.56
C HIS A 528 1.60 -2.37 14.07
N ASN A 529 1.86 -1.17 14.59
CA ASN A 529 1.75 -0.81 15.99
C ASN A 529 2.61 -1.69 16.92
N MET A 530 3.82 -2.07 16.51
CA MET A 530 4.76 -2.92 17.27
C MET A 530 6.07 -2.20 17.60
N SER A 531 6.63 -2.47 18.78
CA SER A 531 8.01 -2.08 19.10
C SER A 531 8.99 -2.90 18.26
N ILE A 532 10.24 -2.47 18.15
CA ILE A 532 11.24 -3.19 17.35
C ILE A 532 11.48 -4.59 17.94
N TYR A 533 11.55 -4.67 19.27
CA TYR A 533 11.74 -5.94 19.97
C TYR A 533 10.56 -6.90 19.73
N GLU A 534 9.31 -6.39 19.78
CA GLU A 534 8.11 -7.20 19.51
C GLU A 534 8.05 -7.68 18.05
N ALA A 535 8.34 -6.80 17.11
CA ALA A 535 8.32 -7.12 15.68
C ALA A 535 9.37 -8.17 15.34
N THR A 536 10.61 -7.99 15.79
CA THR A 536 11.69 -8.96 15.56
C THR A 536 11.37 -10.29 16.24
N LEU A 537 10.83 -10.29 17.47
CA LEU A 537 10.38 -11.52 18.14
C LEU A 537 9.32 -12.29 17.36
N ALA A 538 8.38 -11.59 16.73
CA ALA A 538 7.32 -12.22 15.92
C ALA A 538 7.87 -12.83 14.63
N TYR A 539 8.72 -12.11 13.90
CA TYR A 539 9.29 -12.54 12.62
C TYR A 539 10.46 -13.52 12.76
N GLY A 540 11.12 -13.54 13.92
CA GLY A 540 12.24 -14.41 14.23
C GLY A 540 13.57 -13.96 13.64
N PRO A 541 14.60 -14.82 13.68
CA PRO A 541 15.98 -14.48 13.30
C PRO A 541 16.17 -14.00 11.85
N THR A 542 15.17 -14.15 10.99
CA THR A 542 15.18 -13.74 9.58
C THR A 542 14.50 -12.40 9.33
N TYR A 543 14.12 -11.67 10.39
CA TYR A 543 13.36 -10.41 10.33
C TYR A 543 13.95 -9.35 9.38
N ALA A 544 15.25 -9.39 9.08
CA ALA A 544 15.95 -8.41 8.25
C ALA A 544 16.19 -8.81 6.80
N GLN A 545 15.82 -10.02 6.41
CA GLN A 545 16.09 -10.51 5.06
C GLN A 545 15.35 -9.68 3.99
N ALA A 546 16.08 -9.27 2.96
CA ALA A 546 15.53 -8.68 1.74
C ALA A 546 15.95 -9.53 0.54
N LEU A 547 15.02 -9.80 -0.39
CA LEU A 547 15.25 -10.65 -1.55
C LEU A 547 15.83 -9.90 -2.76
N THR A 548 15.55 -8.61 -2.89
CA THR A 548 15.96 -7.75 -4.01
C THR A 548 15.83 -6.29 -3.60
N GLY A 549 16.49 -5.38 -4.32
CA GLY A 549 16.27 -3.94 -4.22
C GLY A 549 15.41 -3.37 -5.34
N ASN A 550 15.38 -4.01 -6.51
CA ASN A 550 14.55 -3.59 -7.64
C ASN A 550 13.22 -4.36 -7.68
N ASN A 551 12.25 -4.05 -6.84
CA ASN A 551 11.03 -4.87 -6.74
C ASN A 551 9.90 -4.48 -7.70
N TYR A 552 9.95 -3.28 -8.27
CA TYR A 552 8.93 -2.77 -9.19
C TYR A 552 9.10 -3.35 -10.60
N ARG A 553 8.07 -4.02 -11.13
CA ARG A 553 8.00 -4.34 -12.56
C ARG A 553 6.59 -4.22 -13.09
N THR A 554 6.45 -3.67 -14.28
CA THR A 554 5.17 -3.57 -14.99
C THR A 554 4.53 -4.94 -15.25
N ASP A 555 5.33 -5.99 -15.43
CA ASP A 555 4.84 -7.36 -15.60
C ASP A 555 4.26 -7.97 -14.30
N ASN A 556 4.55 -7.37 -13.15
CA ASN A 556 4.12 -7.91 -11.86
C ASN A 556 2.72 -7.46 -11.45
N TYR A 557 2.19 -6.40 -12.09
CA TYR A 557 0.87 -5.84 -11.75
C TYR A 557 -0.15 -6.96 -11.54
N ASP A 558 -0.82 -6.92 -10.40
CA ASP A 558 -1.68 -8.01 -9.98
C ASP A 558 -2.90 -8.21 -10.91
N TRP A 559 -3.52 -9.38 -10.83
CA TRP A 559 -4.66 -9.72 -11.67
C TRP A 559 -5.90 -8.86 -11.34
N PHE A 560 -6.01 -8.36 -10.11
CA PHE A 560 -7.17 -7.60 -9.66
C PHE A 560 -7.19 -6.24 -10.32
N TYR A 561 -6.09 -5.49 -10.25
CA TYR A 561 -5.93 -4.21 -10.93
C TYR A 561 -6.03 -4.38 -12.46
N THR A 562 -5.37 -5.39 -13.02
CA THR A 562 -5.28 -5.53 -14.49
C THR A 562 -6.57 -6.01 -15.16
N LEU A 563 -7.31 -6.92 -14.52
CA LEU A 563 -8.53 -7.49 -15.12
C LEU A 563 -9.81 -6.76 -14.68
N PHE A 564 -9.87 -6.23 -13.45
CA PHE A 564 -11.09 -5.65 -12.88
C PHE A 564 -11.10 -4.12 -12.86
N THR A 565 -9.95 -3.47 -13.04
CA THR A 565 -9.82 -2.01 -13.19
C THR A 565 -9.00 -1.65 -14.44
N PRO A 566 -9.49 -1.95 -15.66
CA PRO A 566 -8.69 -1.86 -16.89
C PRO A 566 -8.34 -0.43 -17.35
N LEU A 567 -8.81 0.59 -16.64
CA LEU A 567 -8.55 2.00 -16.95
C LEU A 567 -7.46 2.52 -16.02
N GLU A 568 -6.44 3.15 -16.58
CA GLU A 568 -5.31 3.70 -15.83
C GLU A 568 -5.62 5.11 -15.29
N ASP A 569 -6.19 5.95 -16.15
CA ASP A 569 -6.68 7.28 -15.81
C ASP A 569 -8.12 7.43 -16.30
N VAL A 570 -8.98 8.09 -15.53
CA VAL A 570 -10.39 8.26 -15.89
C VAL A 570 -10.93 9.65 -15.54
N LEU A 571 -11.83 10.15 -16.39
CA LEU A 571 -12.58 11.38 -16.21
C LEU A 571 -14.08 11.09 -16.12
N ILE A 572 -14.68 11.38 -14.97
CA ILE A 572 -16.12 11.21 -14.72
C ILE A 572 -16.81 12.56 -14.60
N THR A 573 -17.87 12.76 -15.37
CA THR A 573 -18.71 13.97 -15.39
C THR A 573 -20.12 13.65 -14.90
N LEU A 574 -20.36 13.84 -13.61
CA LEU A 574 -21.60 13.39 -12.97
C LEU A 574 -22.82 14.23 -13.38
N GLY A 575 -23.90 13.54 -13.74
CA GLY A 575 -25.19 14.15 -14.13
C GLY A 575 -25.27 14.60 -15.59
N VAL A 576 -24.27 14.29 -16.42
CA VAL A 576 -24.26 14.64 -17.83
C VAL A 576 -24.82 13.49 -18.67
N GLU A 577 -25.79 13.79 -19.54
CA GLU A 577 -26.27 12.86 -20.56
C GLU A 577 -25.20 12.68 -21.66
N PRO A 578 -24.98 11.47 -22.19
CA PRO A 578 -23.99 11.21 -23.24
C PRO A 578 -24.12 12.11 -24.48
N ASP A 579 -25.34 12.51 -24.84
CA ASP A 579 -25.65 13.33 -26.00
C ASP A 579 -25.82 14.83 -25.71
N ARG A 580 -25.70 15.27 -24.44
CA ARG A 580 -25.83 16.68 -24.05
C ARG A 580 -24.54 17.25 -23.47
N PRO A 581 -24.26 18.55 -23.64
CA PRO A 581 -22.99 19.15 -23.21
C PRO A 581 -22.90 19.47 -21.70
N GLY A 582 -24.00 19.41 -20.95
CA GLY A 582 -24.01 19.74 -19.51
C GLY A 582 -25.38 20.22 -19.00
N PRO A 583 -25.42 20.82 -17.80
CA PRO A 583 -24.30 21.00 -16.88
C PRO A 583 -23.98 19.73 -16.07
N ALA A 584 -22.70 19.49 -15.81
CA ALA A 584 -22.27 18.53 -14.80
C ALA A 584 -22.54 19.07 -13.40
N THR A 585 -22.74 18.17 -12.45
CA THR A 585 -22.81 18.50 -11.01
C THR A 585 -21.43 18.45 -10.35
N GLN A 586 -20.58 17.54 -10.81
CA GLN A 586 -19.23 17.32 -10.30
C GLN A 586 -18.38 16.66 -11.38
N VAL A 587 -17.11 17.03 -11.45
CA VAL A 587 -16.10 16.44 -12.34
C VAL A 587 -15.02 15.80 -11.48
N ILE A 588 -14.69 14.54 -11.73
CA ILE A 588 -13.70 13.78 -10.99
C ILE A 588 -12.68 13.21 -11.98
N ALA A 589 -11.41 13.53 -11.80
CA ALA A 589 -10.30 12.93 -12.52
C ALA A 589 -9.48 12.07 -11.56
N ALA A 590 -9.41 10.77 -11.82
CA ALA A 590 -8.60 9.83 -11.05
C ALA A 590 -7.42 9.40 -11.93
N LEU A 591 -6.20 9.57 -11.43
CA LEU A 591 -4.95 9.40 -12.18
C LEU A 591 -4.08 8.33 -11.54
N GLY A 592 -3.64 7.36 -12.35
CA GLY A 592 -2.80 6.24 -11.90
C GLY A 592 -1.35 6.64 -11.63
N TRP A 593 -0.61 5.73 -10.98
CA TRP A 593 0.83 5.85 -10.71
C TRP A 593 1.67 5.92 -11.99
N GLY A 594 1.23 5.20 -13.03
CA GLY A 594 1.95 5.04 -14.29
C GLY A 594 2.84 3.81 -14.33
N GLN A 595 3.78 3.80 -15.27
CA GLN A 595 4.48 2.60 -15.71
C GLN A 595 5.89 2.41 -15.14
N GLY A 596 6.28 3.25 -14.18
CA GLY A 596 7.64 3.21 -13.64
C GLY A 596 7.77 3.78 -12.24
N GLU A 597 8.87 3.42 -11.61
CA GLU A 597 9.25 3.90 -10.29
C GLU A 597 10.73 4.30 -10.30
N ASN A 598 11.03 5.41 -9.64
CA ASN A 598 12.39 5.80 -9.32
C ASN A 598 12.57 5.86 -7.79
N PHE A 599 13.41 4.98 -7.25
CA PHE A 599 13.81 4.97 -5.85
C PHE A 599 15.29 5.36 -5.67
N LYS A 600 15.92 5.87 -6.73
CA LYS A 600 17.37 6.19 -6.77
C LYS A 600 17.56 7.69 -7.00
N ASN A 601 18.34 8.31 -6.14
CA ASN A 601 18.72 9.71 -6.30
C ASN A 601 20.07 9.84 -7.00
N LEU A 602 20.23 9.15 -8.13
CA LEU A 602 21.51 9.07 -8.85
C LEU A 602 21.35 9.59 -10.26
N THR A 603 22.30 10.39 -10.72
CA THR A 603 22.45 10.75 -12.14
C THR A 603 23.90 10.55 -12.56
N VAL A 604 24.07 9.95 -13.74
CA VAL A 604 25.38 9.70 -14.35
C VAL A 604 25.55 10.66 -15.52
N SER A 605 26.55 11.54 -15.43
CA SER A 605 26.97 12.42 -16.53
C SER A 605 28.43 12.15 -16.86
N GLY A 606 28.69 11.42 -17.94
CA GLY A 606 30.04 10.94 -18.27
C GLY A 606 30.54 9.93 -17.24
N VAL A 607 31.65 10.25 -16.54
CA VAL A 607 32.29 9.39 -15.52
C VAL A 607 31.94 9.82 -14.08
N ALA A 608 31.16 10.89 -13.91
CA ALA A 608 30.80 11.44 -12.60
C ALA A 608 29.39 11.01 -12.18
N ILE A 609 29.27 10.55 -10.93
CA ILE A 609 28.01 10.21 -10.28
C ILE A 609 27.65 11.34 -9.33
N THR A 610 26.48 11.96 -9.52
CA THR A 610 26.00 13.05 -8.66
C THR A 610 24.60 12.73 -8.13
N THR A 611 24.28 13.20 -6.93
CA THR A 611 22.92 13.14 -6.39
C THR A 611 22.06 14.28 -6.93
N THR A 612 20.77 14.02 -7.15
CA THR A 612 19.83 14.99 -7.77
C THR A 612 19.06 15.83 -6.75
N ASP A 613 19.02 15.40 -5.49
CA ASP A 613 18.28 16.07 -4.42
C ASP A 613 18.96 15.93 -3.03
N ARG A 614 18.33 16.53 -2.01
CA ARG A 614 18.84 16.58 -0.62
C ARG A 614 18.67 15.29 0.19
N GLN A 615 18.04 14.25 -0.35
CA GLN A 615 17.68 13.02 0.38
C GLN A 615 18.75 11.92 0.35
N GLY A 616 19.92 12.16 -0.28
CA GLY A 616 21.00 11.16 -0.36
C GLY A 616 20.74 10.10 -1.44
N THR A 617 21.61 9.10 -1.62
CA THR A 617 21.64 8.24 -2.83
C THR A 617 20.41 7.32 -3.03
N GLY A 618 19.68 6.97 -1.97
CA GLY A 618 18.40 6.25 -2.03
C GLY A 618 17.23 7.13 -1.56
N ILE A 619 16.09 7.03 -2.22
CA ILE A 619 14.89 7.86 -1.96
C ILE A 619 13.64 6.99 -1.82
N LEU A 620 12.57 7.58 -1.27
CA LEU A 620 11.24 6.98 -1.38
C LEU A 620 10.89 6.80 -2.87
N PRO A 621 10.22 5.69 -3.24
CA PRO A 621 9.66 5.48 -4.57
C PRO A 621 8.96 6.71 -5.15
N ARG A 622 9.32 7.13 -6.36
CA ARG A 622 8.65 8.22 -7.09
C ARG A 622 8.05 7.72 -8.40
N ALA A 623 6.89 8.25 -8.75
CA ALA A 623 6.18 7.96 -9.99
C ALA A 623 6.85 8.67 -11.16
N THR A 624 7.56 7.92 -12.00
CA THR A 624 8.29 8.48 -13.17
C THR A 624 7.35 9.07 -14.23
N GLU A 625 6.07 8.73 -14.16
CA GLU A 625 5.03 9.17 -15.09
C GLU A 625 3.91 10.00 -14.41
N SER A 626 4.16 10.54 -13.22
CA SER A 626 3.24 11.48 -12.57
C SER A 626 2.94 12.68 -13.48
N PHE A 627 1.68 13.04 -13.67
CA PHE A 627 1.27 14.07 -14.64
C PHE A 627 1.89 13.86 -16.02
N SER A 628 1.80 12.63 -16.53
CA SER A 628 2.23 12.31 -17.90
C SER A 628 1.55 13.23 -18.92
N LYS A 629 2.09 13.29 -20.15
CA LYS A 629 1.47 14.06 -21.23
C LYS A 629 -0.01 13.69 -21.43
N LYS A 630 -0.36 12.41 -21.25
CA LYS A 630 -1.74 11.92 -21.38
C LYS A 630 -2.61 12.38 -20.22
N GLN A 631 -2.13 12.28 -18.99
CA GLN A 631 -2.83 12.79 -17.80
C GLN A 631 -3.09 14.30 -17.91
N LEU A 632 -2.13 15.10 -18.38
CA LEU A 632 -2.33 16.54 -18.62
C LEU A 632 -3.38 16.83 -19.71
N GLN A 633 -3.50 15.99 -20.74
CA GLN A 633 -4.54 16.12 -21.76
C GLN A 633 -5.92 15.77 -21.19
N LEU A 634 -6.03 14.70 -20.40
CA LEU A 634 -7.26 14.32 -19.71
C LEU A 634 -7.70 15.41 -18.72
N LEU A 635 -6.77 16.00 -17.96
CA LEU A 635 -7.06 17.15 -17.10
C LEU A 635 -7.52 18.37 -17.90
N SER A 636 -6.96 18.61 -19.09
CA SER A 636 -7.42 19.70 -19.97
C SER A 636 -8.88 19.51 -20.39
N GLN A 637 -9.29 18.27 -20.68
CA GLN A 637 -10.70 17.94 -20.92
C GLN A 637 -11.57 18.18 -19.67
N ALA A 638 -11.06 17.84 -18.48
CA ALA A 638 -11.76 18.10 -17.21
C ALA A 638 -12.02 19.59 -16.97
N GLN A 639 -11.05 20.47 -17.28
CA GLN A 639 -11.23 21.93 -17.22
C GLN A 639 -12.35 22.41 -18.16
N SER A 640 -12.43 21.83 -19.37
CA SER A 640 -13.49 22.17 -20.33
C SER A 640 -14.88 21.82 -19.78
N HIS A 641 -15.05 20.65 -19.15
CA HIS A 641 -16.31 20.28 -18.52
C HIS A 641 -16.67 21.18 -17.32
N LYS A 642 -15.69 21.51 -16.46
CA LYS A 642 -15.91 22.44 -15.34
C LYS A 642 -16.29 23.83 -15.83
N ARG A 643 -15.63 24.33 -16.89
CA ARG A 643 -15.95 25.64 -17.49
C ARG A 643 -17.37 25.66 -18.07
N ALA A 644 -17.79 24.59 -18.72
CA ALA A 644 -19.14 24.45 -19.27
C ALA A 644 -20.22 24.27 -18.18
N SER A 645 -19.84 24.05 -16.93
CA SER A 645 -20.73 23.75 -15.81
C SER A 645 -20.51 24.71 -14.64
N PRO A 646 -21.19 25.88 -14.59
CA PRO A 646 -20.90 26.96 -13.64
C PRO A 646 -20.95 26.57 -12.15
N SER A 647 -21.73 25.55 -11.80
CA SER A 647 -21.88 25.06 -10.43
C SER A 647 -21.04 23.81 -10.12
N ALA A 648 -20.33 23.25 -11.10
CA ALA A 648 -19.54 22.04 -10.91
C ALA A 648 -18.21 22.34 -10.21
N SER A 649 -17.81 21.41 -9.36
CA SER A 649 -16.44 21.30 -8.85
C SER A 649 -15.59 20.35 -9.70
N LEU A 650 -14.27 20.53 -9.71
CA LEU A 650 -13.29 19.59 -10.26
C LEU A 650 -12.41 19.03 -9.13
N THR A 651 -12.43 17.71 -8.98
CA THR A 651 -11.56 16.96 -8.07
C THR A 651 -10.52 16.18 -8.86
N VAL A 652 -9.28 16.21 -8.41
CA VAL A 652 -8.20 15.33 -8.87
C VAL A 652 -7.84 14.39 -7.73
N ALA A 653 -7.71 13.10 -8.02
CA ALA A 653 -7.24 12.08 -7.09
C ALA A 653 -6.03 11.36 -7.68
N THR A 654 -4.94 11.30 -6.93
CA THR A 654 -3.69 10.63 -7.31
C THR A 654 -3.21 9.77 -6.15
N HIS A 655 -2.46 8.70 -6.41
CA HIS A 655 -1.67 8.08 -5.34
C HIS A 655 -0.39 8.91 -5.08
N PHE A 656 0.29 9.36 -6.14
CA PHE A 656 1.48 10.19 -6.01
C PHE A 656 1.21 11.56 -5.38
N THR A 657 2.16 12.08 -4.60
CA THR A 657 2.03 13.33 -3.85
C THR A 657 3.02 14.39 -4.27
N ILE A 658 2.54 15.64 -4.33
CA ILE A 658 3.36 16.83 -4.61
C ILE A 658 3.92 17.42 -3.31
N ILE A 659 3.03 17.76 -2.36
CA ILE A 659 3.39 18.43 -1.11
C ILE A 659 3.46 17.38 -0.01
N ASN A 660 4.67 17.12 0.47
CA ASN A 660 4.91 16.23 1.60
C ASN A 660 6.10 16.75 2.40
N TYR A 661 5.88 17.06 3.68
CA TYR A 661 6.92 17.55 4.55
C TYR A 661 7.83 16.40 4.96
N ASP A 662 9.13 16.59 4.84
CA ASP A 662 10.14 15.66 5.36
C ASP A 662 10.08 15.58 6.89
N GLU A 663 10.62 14.50 7.45
CA GLU A 663 10.59 14.19 8.87
C GLU A 663 10.89 15.43 9.77
N PRO A 664 11.97 16.20 9.54
CA PRO A 664 12.38 17.29 10.43
C PRO A 664 11.51 18.55 10.36
N LEU A 665 10.69 18.71 9.32
CA LEU A 665 9.88 19.93 9.11
C LEU A 665 8.49 19.73 9.73
N PRO A 666 8.16 20.44 10.83
CA PRO A 666 6.83 20.36 11.44
C PRO A 666 5.81 21.23 10.70
N TYR A 667 4.52 21.00 10.92
CA TYR A 667 3.46 21.89 10.43
C TYR A 667 3.54 23.32 10.99
N SER A 668 4.13 23.48 12.17
CA SER A 668 4.41 24.78 12.79
C SER A 668 5.56 25.55 12.13
N ALA A 669 6.25 24.96 11.14
CA ALA A 669 7.35 25.62 10.45
C ALA A 669 6.91 26.94 9.80
N ALA A 670 7.79 27.94 9.85
CA ALA A 670 7.51 29.24 9.26
C ALA A 670 7.38 29.12 7.72
N PRO A 671 6.48 29.86 7.06
CA PRO A 671 6.29 29.77 5.61
C PRO A 671 7.58 29.97 4.80
N GLU A 672 8.53 30.75 5.32
CA GLU A 672 9.84 30.98 4.69
C GLU A 672 10.68 29.70 4.57
N GLN A 673 10.45 28.75 5.48
CA GLN A 673 11.11 27.44 5.52
C GLN A 673 10.34 26.39 4.69
N ALA A 674 9.08 26.67 4.35
CA ALA A 674 8.18 25.76 3.64
C ALA A 674 7.97 26.17 2.17
N ARG A 675 9.05 26.21 1.39
CA ARG A 675 9.01 26.59 -0.03
C ARG A 675 9.69 25.58 -0.95
N PHE A 676 9.22 25.44 -2.18
CA PHE A 676 9.86 24.64 -3.22
C PHE A 676 9.66 25.24 -4.62
N ILE A 677 10.46 24.80 -5.60
CA ILE A 677 10.30 25.16 -7.01
C ILE A 677 9.64 23.99 -7.72
N PRO A 678 8.42 24.13 -8.26
CA PRO A 678 7.83 23.12 -9.12
C PRO A 678 8.73 22.86 -10.34
N SER A 679 8.99 21.60 -10.66
CA SER A 679 9.88 21.19 -11.76
C SER A 679 9.14 20.30 -12.76
N SER A 680 9.56 20.35 -14.02
CA SER A 680 9.14 19.40 -15.07
C SER A 680 9.95 18.11 -15.08
N SER A 681 11.00 18.00 -14.27
CA SER A 681 11.96 16.91 -14.26
C SER A 681 12.51 16.65 -12.84
N PRO A 682 12.89 15.40 -12.54
CA PRO A 682 13.49 15.06 -11.24
C PRO A 682 14.78 15.82 -10.92
N LEU A 683 15.50 16.25 -11.96
CA LEU A 683 16.80 16.90 -11.81
C LEU A 683 16.70 18.33 -11.25
N GLY A 684 15.52 18.97 -11.33
CA GLY A 684 15.38 20.39 -11.03
C GLY A 684 16.23 21.27 -11.94
N ALA A 685 16.94 22.23 -11.36
CA ALA A 685 17.91 23.09 -12.03
C ALA A 685 19.28 22.98 -11.34
N PRO A 686 19.99 21.84 -11.49
CA PRO A 686 21.15 21.50 -10.65
C PRO A 686 22.35 22.41 -10.94
N LEU A 687 22.50 22.90 -12.18
CA LEU A 687 23.50 23.90 -12.56
C LEU A 687 23.30 25.27 -11.89
N ARG A 688 22.15 25.49 -11.24
CA ARG A 688 21.84 26.69 -10.43
C ARG A 688 21.78 26.37 -8.93
N GLY A 689 22.21 25.18 -8.52
CA GLY A 689 22.17 24.72 -7.12
C GLY A 689 20.75 24.50 -6.59
N GLN A 690 19.76 24.32 -7.47
CA GLN A 690 18.36 24.17 -7.10
C GLN A 690 17.91 22.72 -7.35
N PRO A 691 17.79 21.89 -6.30
CA PRO A 691 17.31 20.52 -6.46
C PRO A 691 15.84 20.51 -6.87
N GLY A 692 15.42 19.49 -7.62
CA GLY A 692 14.00 19.29 -7.99
C GLY A 692 13.10 19.03 -6.78
N PHE A 693 13.69 18.47 -5.71
CA PHE A 693 13.01 18.10 -4.47
C PHE A 693 13.74 18.61 -3.24
N ASN A 694 12.97 19.02 -2.24
CA ASN A 694 13.45 19.47 -0.93
C ASN A 694 12.50 19.00 0.18
N HIS A 695 12.70 19.47 1.41
CA HIS A 695 11.95 19.03 2.60
C HIS A 695 10.44 19.33 2.59
N VAL A 696 9.89 19.96 1.55
CA VAL A 696 8.49 20.40 1.45
C VAL A 696 7.74 19.66 0.34
N ASN A 697 8.47 19.23 -0.69
CA ASN A 697 7.97 18.44 -1.79
C ASN A 697 8.70 17.09 -1.88
N THR A 698 9.04 16.47 -0.75
CA THR A 698 9.65 15.12 -0.69
C THR A 698 8.79 14.00 -1.28
N GLY A 699 7.63 14.35 -1.83
CA GLY A 699 6.65 13.42 -2.37
C GLY A 699 7.12 12.70 -3.61
N THR A 700 6.18 12.00 -4.20
CA THR A 700 6.41 10.96 -5.20
C THR A 700 6.08 11.42 -6.62
N CYS A 701 5.78 12.70 -6.82
CA CYS A 701 5.52 13.29 -8.13
C CYS A 701 6.82 13.69 -8.84
N GLU A 702 7.26 12.95 -9.86
CA GLU A 702 8.57 13.14 -10.47
C GLU A 702 8.64 14.23 -11.55
N ILE A 703 7.57 14.41 -12.33
CA ILE A 703 7.57 15.27 -13.54
C ILE A 703 6.36 16.20 -13.60
N ASN A 704 6.51 17.26 -14.42
CA ASN A 704 5.46 18.23 -14.80
C ASN A 704 4.71 18.94 -13.65
N GLN A 705 5.33 19.11 -12.49
CA GLN A 705 4.73 19.89 -11.39
C GLN A 705 4.53 21.35 -11.81
N ASP A 706 5.50 21.92 -12.52
CA ASP A 706 5.44 23.28 -13.09
C ASP A 706 4.21 23.48 -14.00
N VAL A 707 3.97 22.56 -14.93
CA VAL A 707 2.82 22.58 -15.83
C VAL A 707 1.52 22.43 -15.04
N TYR A 708 1.51 21.56 -14.02
CA TYR A 708 0.34 21.37 -13.17
C TYR A 708 -0.03 22.66 -12.43
N PHE A 709 0.95 23.28 -11.77
CA PHE A 709 0.77 24.53 -11.05
C PHE A 709 0.40 25.72 -11.95
N ASP A 710 0.97 25.81 -13.17
CA ASP A 710 0.65 26.88 -14.11
C ASP A 710 -0.78 26.78 -14.66
N ARG A 711 -1.25 25.56 -14.98
CA ARG A 711 -2.47 25.36 -15.77
C ARG A 711 -3.69 24.95 -14.97
N PHE A 712 -3.51 24.29 -13.82
CA PHE A 712 -4.60 23.64 -13.09
C PHE A 712 -4.77 24.11 -11.65
N VAL A 713 -3.81 24.86 -11.09
CA VAL A 713 -3.82 25.28 -9.68
C VAL A 713 -4.12 26.78 -9.56
N CYS A 714 -5.19 27.13 -8.84
CA CYS A 714 -5.57 28.50 -8.51
C CYS A 714 -5.19 28.82 -7.06
N VAL A 715 -4.27 29.74 -6.86
CA VAL A 715 -3.69 30.09 -5.54
C VAL A 715 -3.53 31.60 -5.40
N ASP A 716 -3.39 32.08 -4.17
CA ASP A 716 -3.10 33.49 -3.87
C ASP A 716 -1.66 33.84 -4.31
N GLY A 717 -1.41 35.10 -4.72
CA GLY A 717 -0.08 35.58 -5.15
C GLY A 717 -0.10 36.42 -6.43
N ASP A 718 1.10 36.71 -6.94
CA ASP A 718 1.37 37.40 -8.20
C ASP A 718 0.77 36.63 -9.39
N GLY A 719 -0.43 37.06 -9.82
CA GLY A 719 -1.41 36.43 -10.72
C GLY A 719 -0.95 36.06 -12.13
N THR A 720 0.10 35.24 -12.22
CA THR A 720 0.75 34.78 -13.45
C THR A 720 0.44 33.33 -13.78
N GLY A 721 -0.21 32.58 -12.87
CA GLY A 721 -0.81 31.28 -13.20
C GLY A 721 -2.02 31.47 -14.12
N LYS A 722 -2.27 30.51 -15.03
CA LYS A 722 -3.34 30.60 -16.02
C LYS A 722 -4.68 30.05 -15.53
N ALA A 723 -4.68 29.28 -14.44
CA ALA A 723 -5.88 28.69 -13.88
C ALA A 723 -6.71 29.74 -13.13
N THR A 724 -8.00 29.80 -13.45
CA THR A 724 -8.99 30.65 -12.75
C THR A 724 -9.88 29.77 -11.85
N PRO A 725 -10.65 30.32 -10.90
CA PRO A 725 -11.55 29.51 -10.09
C PRO A 725 -12.56 28.66 -10.90
N GLU A 726 -12.89 29.10 -12.12
CA GLU A 726 -13.78 28.40 -13.06
C GLU A 726 -13.15 27.22 -13.80
N THR A 727 -11.81 27.15 -13.82
CA THR A 727 -11.05 26.19 -14.62
C THR A 727 -10.07 25.36 -13.79
N ALA A 728 -9.69 25.84 -12.61
CA ALA A 728 -8.76 25.17 -11.72
C ALA A 728 -9.36 23.91 -11.08
N VAL A 729 -8.49 23.05 -10.57
CA VAL A 729 -8.83 21.98 -9.64
C VAL A 729 -9.26 22.63 -8.33
N ASP A 730 -10.40 22.21 -7.77
CA ASP A 730 -10.85 22.68 -6.46
C ASP A 730 -10.14 21.93 -5.35
N TRP A 731 -10.09 20.60 -5.49
CA TRP A 731 -9.49 19.70 -4.51
C TRP A 731 -8.59 18.67 -5.20
N HIS A 732 -7.34 18.60 -4.76
CA HIS A 732 -6.38 17.56 -5.11
C HIS A 732 -6.24 16.65 -3.90
N PHE A 733 -6.73 15.41 -4.02
CA PHE A 733 -6.47 14.33 -3.06
C PHE A 733 -5.24 13.54 -3.45
N SER A 734 -4.35 13.26 -2.49
CA SER A 734 -3.19 12.40 -2.70
C SER A 734 -2.84 11.52 -1.51
N GLY A 735 -2.10 10.45 -1.77
CA GLY A 735 -1.64 9.45 -0.80
C GLY A 735 -0.10 9.38 -0.73
N HIS A 736 0.48 8.20 -0.58
CA HIS A 736 1.94 8.00 -0.50
C HIS A 736 2.62 8.87 0.57
N SER A 737 1.88 9.19 1.63
CA SER A 737 2.39 9.99 2.73
C SER A 737 1.64 9.67 4.01
N HIS A 738 2.39 9.30 5.04
CA HIS A 738 1.82 9.04 6.35
C HIS A 738 1.34 10.33 7.03
N ARG A 739 1.62 11.51 6.45
CA ARG A 739 1.36 12.85 6.99
C ARG A 739 0.08 13.45 6.40
N SER A 740 -1.03 13.11 7.02
CA SER A 740 -2.33 13.67 6.62
C SER A 740 -2.41 15.16 6.90
N GLY A 741 -2.81 15.94 5.91
CA GLY A 741 -2.96 17.37 6.07
C GLY A 741 -3.71 18.04 4.93
N VAL A 742 -4.28 19.19 5.25
CA VAL A 742 -4.84 20.14 4.28
C VAL A 742 -3.88 21.30 4.16
N TYR A 743 -3.38 21.53 2.96
CA TYR A 743 -2.33 22.51 2.67
C TYR A 743 -2.88 23.69 1.87
N ASN A 744 -2.56 24.90 2.33
CA ASN A 744 -2.70 26.13 1.57
C ASN A 744 -1.35 26.51 0.98
N VAL A 745 -1.35 26.89 -0.29
CA VAL A 745 -0.15 27.33 -0.98
C VAL A 745 -0.37 28.65 -1.70
N ALA A 746 0.71 29.37 -1.95
CA ALA A 746 0.73 30.64 -2.65
C ALA A 746 1.97 30.71 -3.55
N TRP A 747 1.86 31.47 -4.64
CA TRP A 747 3.05 31.87 -5.39
C TRP A 747 3.83 32.91 -4.59
N CYS A 748 5.16 32.79 -4.64
CA CYS A 748 6.06 33.78 -4.08
C CYS A 748 7.30 33.92 -4.94
N GLN A 749 7.88 35.12 -4.94
CA GLN A 749 9.16 35.38 -5.55
C GLN A 749 10.04 36.16 -4.56
N PRO A 750 10.94 35.49 -3.82
CA PRO A 750 11.88 36.16 -2.93
C PRO A 750 12.78 37.13 -3.71
N SER A 751 13.26 38.19 -3.04
CA SER A 751 14.22 39.15 -3.62
C SER A 751 15.50 38.51 -4.16
N SER A 752 15.80 37.28 -3.72
CA SER A 752 16.99 36.51 -4.07
C SER A 752 16.87 35.66 -5.35
N GLY A 753 15.72 35.56 -6.04
CA GLY A 753 15.66 34.81 -7.30
C GLY A 753 14.31 34.24 -7.74
N ALA A 754 14.33 32.95 -8.13
CA ALA A 754 13.30 32.26 -8.91
C ALA A 754 11.92 32.18 -8.25
N ARG A 755 10.88 32.11 -9.08
CA ARG A 755 9.48 31.93 -8.66
C ARG A 755 9.29 30.56 -7.99
N MET A 756 8.60 30.54 -6.86
CA MET A 756 8.49 29.41 -5.95
C MET A 756 7.06 29.25 -5.42
N ILE A 757 6.72 28.01 -5.04
CA ILE A 757 5.52 27.73 -4.24
C ILE A 757 5.89 27.80 -2.76
N GLN A 758 5.11 28.57 -2.01
CA GLN A 758 5.18 28.63 -0.55
C GLN A 758 3.95 27.97 0.04
N VAL A 759 4.16 27.06 0.99
CA VAL A 759 3.07 26.53 1.83
C VAL A 759 2.79 27.54 2.93
N SER A 760 1.64 28.21 2.86
CA SER A 760 1.26 29.27 3.79
C SER A 760 0.62 28.75 5.07
N SER A 761 0.05 27.55 5.04
CA SER A 761 -0.42 26.83 6.23
C SER A 761 -0.67 25.36 5.94
N ALA A 762 -0.55 24.53 6.97
CA ALA A 762 -0.90 23.12 7.00
C ALA A 762 -1.74 22.82 8.24
N VAL A 763 -2.79 22.01 8.09
CA VAL A 763 -3.67 21.61 9.21
C VAL A 763 -4.00 20.13 9.10
N ASP A 764 -3.88 19.40 10.20
CA ASP A 764 -4.43 18.05 10.35
C ASP A 764 -5.90 18.16 10.84
N PRO A 765 -6.90 17.87 9.99
CA PRO A 765 -8.32 17.98 10.36
C PRO A 765 -8.76 16.93 11.40
N GLY A 766 -7.91 15.95 11.73
CA GLY A 766 -8.18 14.95 12.77
C GLY A 766 -7.72 15.32 14.18
N ILE A 767 -6.97 16.43 14.32
CA ILE A 767 -6.40 16.90 15.60
C ILE A 767 -7.01 18.25 15.98
N ARG A 768 -7.08 19.18 15.03
CA ARG A 768 -7.70 20.48 15.27
C ARG A 768 -9.20 20.35 15.07
N ASN A 769 -9.98 20.60 16.14
CA ASN A 769 -11.45 20.60 16.13
C ASN A 769 -12.08 21.70 15.24
N GLU A 770 -11.26 22.54 14.60
CA GLU A 770 -11.72 23.56 13.68
C GLU A 770 -12.11 22.88 12.36
N THR A 771 -13.40 22.88 12.04
CA THR A 771 -13.90 22.37 10.77
C THR A 771 -13.19 23.09 9.62
N VAL A 772 -12.30 22.39 8.91
CA VAL A 772 -11.58 22.97 7.78
C VAL A 772 -12.58 23.15 6.63
N LYS A 773 -12.95 24.40 6.37
CA LYS A 773 -13.96 24.75 5.35
C LYS A 773 -13.28 25.30 4.09
N ILE A 774 -13.50 24.62 2.98
CA ILE A 774 -12.91 24.91 1.67
C ILE A 774 -14.02 24.88 0.62
N PRO A 775 -14.62 26.04 0.32
CA PRO A 775 -15.59 26.13 -0.76
C PRO A 775 -14.96 25.81 -2.11
N ALA A 776 -15.71 25.15 -2.99
CA ALA A 776 -15.35 25.00 -4.38
C ALA A 776 -15.25 26.37 -5.08
N ARG A 777 -14.55 26.41 -6.22
CA ARG A 777 -14.40 27.58 -7.11
C ARG A 777 -13.91 28.83 -6.41
N GLN A 778 -12.98 28.66 -5.47
CA GLN A 778 -12.24 29.78 -4.87
C GLN A 778 -10.75 29.64 -5.16
N ARG A 779 -10.16 28.52 -4.73
CA ARG A 779 -8.73 28.22 -4.85
C ARG A 779 -8.53 26.73 -4.67
N THR A 780 -7.47 26.21 -5.26
CA THR A 780 -7.10 24.80 -5.16
C THR A 780 -6.63 24.47 -3.74
N ARG A 781 -6.96 23.27 -3.27
CA ARG A 781 -6.42 22.69 -2.04
C ARG A 781 -5.74 21.38 -2.30
N PHE A 782 -4.61 21.22 -1.64
CA PHE A 782 -3.91 19.95 -1.58
C PHE A 782 -4.31 19.25 -0.28
N ILE A 783 -4.85 18.06 -0.42
CA ILE A 783 -5.36 17.22 0.66
C ILE A 783 -4.58 15.93 0.60
N VAL A 784 -3.70 15.72 1.56
CA VAL A 784 -2.98 14.46 1.72
C VAL A 784 -3.76 13.64 2.75
N SER A 785 -4.25 12.48 2.35
CA SER A 785 -4.88 11.54 3.29
C SER A 785 -3.81 10.76 4.06
N SER A 786 -4.17 10.26 5.24
CA SER A 786 -3.29 9.35 5.98
C SER A 786 -3.38 7.95 5.38
N SER A 787 -2.61 7.03 5.97
CA SER A 787 -2.67 5.61 5.67
C SER A 787 -4.02 5.01 6.09
N GLY A 788 -4.72 4.38 5.15
CA GLY A 788 -6.06 3.82 5.36
C GLY A 788 -6.06 2.40 5.95
N GLY A 789 -4.90 1.79 6.17
CA GLY A 789 -4.78 0.47 6.80
C GLY A 789 -3.78 0.45 7.96
N PRO A 790 -2.51 0.81 7.72
CA PRO A 790 -1.50 0.85 8.79
C PRO A 790 -1.57 2.12 9.65
N ILE A 791 -0.78 2.14 10.74
CA ILE A 791 -0.62 3.29 11.65
C ILE A 791 0.08 4.44 10.91
N GLY A 792 -0.56 5.60 10.84
CA GLY A 792 0.01 6.81 10.25
C GLY A 792 1.02 7.52 11.17
N LYS A 793 1.66 8.58 10.67
CA LYS A 793 2.69 9.36 11.39
C LYS A 793 2.54 10.85 11.12
N GLN A 794 2.59 11.66 12.17
CA GLN A 794 2.44 13.12 12.10
C GLN A 794 3.63 13.85 12.75
N ASN A 795 3.85 15.11 12.37
CA ASN A 795 4.74 16.04 13.04
C ASN A 795 4.13 17.44 13.05
N LEU A 796 3.43 17.80 14.12
CA LEU A 796 2.77 19.09 14.23
C LEU A 796 3.74 20.19 14.65
N ASP A 797 4.52 19.93 15.68
CA ASP A 797 5.43 20.84 16.37
C ASP A 797 6.58 20.09 17.06
N ARG A 798 7.15 19.08 16.37
CA ARG A 798 8.26 18.24 16.83
C ARG A 798 7.97 17.43 18.10
N GLU A 799 6.70 17.20 18.39
CA GLU A 799 6.29 16.33 19.48
C GLU A 799 6.78 14.89 19.24
N LEU A 800 7.19 14.21 20.32
CA LEU A 800 7.85 12.89 20.26
C LEU A 800 9.03 12.83 19.28
N ASP A 801 9.75 13.94 19.06
CA ASP A 801 10.83 14.04 18.08
C ASP A 801 10.38 13.56 16.67
N SER A 802 9.16 13.92 16.28
CA SER A 802 8.49 13.59 15.01
C SER A 802 7.90 12.18 14.91
N TRP A 803 7.84 11.41 16.01
CA TRP A 803 7.27 10.06 16.09
C TRP A 803 5.82 10.00 16.57
N THR A 804 5.03 11.04 16.28
CA THR A 804 3.61 11.10 16.64
C THR A 804 2.80 10.14 15.78
N LEU A 805 2.60 8.93 16.27
CA LEU A 805 1.79 7.93 15.58
C LEU A 805 0.30 8.30 15.58
N ARG A 806 -0.39 7.94 14.50
CA ARG A 806 -1.80 8.27 14.23
C ARG A 806 -2.58 7.00 13.88
N PRO A 807 -3.85 6.88 14.26
CA PRO A 807 -4.66 5.76 13.82
C PRO A 807 -4.83 5.74 12.30
N PRO A 808 -5.05 4.56 11.70
CA PRO A 808 -5.48 4.45 10.31
C PRO A 808 -6.66 5.37 10.04
N SER A 809 -6.60 6.14 8.95
CA SER A 809 -7.62 7.14 8.68
C SER A 809 -7.74 7.51 7.21
N GLY A 810 -8.92 8.01 6.85
CA GLY A 810 -9.22 8.60 5.55
C GLY A 810 -9.75 10.03 5.67
N THR A 811 -9.91 10.69 4.53
CA THR A 811 -10.49 12.04 4.48
C THR A 811 -11.91 11.98 3.95
N LEU A 812 -12.82 12.77 4.52
CA LEU A 812 -14.17 12.97 4.02
C LEU A 812 -14.39 14.46 3.73
N LEU A 813 -14.78 14.77 2.50
CA LEU A 813 -15.15 16.10 2.04
C LEU A 813 -16.64 16.13 1.69
N ASP A 814 -17.34 17.15 2.16
CA ASP A 814 -18.65 17.54 1.65
C ASP A 814 -18.49 18.71 0.67
N PRO A 815 -18.64 18.49 -0.65
CA PRO A 815 -18.48 19.54 -1.65
C PRO A 815 -19.47 20.69 -1.53
N VAL A 816 -20.66 20.47 -0.94
CA VAL A 816 -21.70 21.50 -0.80
C VAL A 816 -21.28 22.53 0.23
N THR A 817 -20.84 22.08 1.40
CA THR A 817 -20.42 22.95 2.50
C THR A 817 -18.94 23.32 2.42
N GLY A 818 -18.15 22.54 1.69
CA GLY A 818 -16.68 22.61 1.66
C GLY A 818 -16.02 22.01 2.90
N VAL A 819 -16.77 21.36 3.79
CA VAL A 819 -16.24 20.83 5.05
C VAL A 819 -15.37 19.61 4.79
N ILE A 820 -14.15 19.62 5.35
CA ILE A 820 -13.24 18.48 5.39
C ILE A 820 -13.14 17.95 6.82
N ALA A 821 -13.27 16.63 6.97
CA ALA A 821 -13.09 15.92 8.22
C ALA A 821 -12.22 14.68 8.01
N GLN A 822 -11.59 14.20 9.09
CA GLN A 822 -10.89 12.91 9.10
C GLN A 822 -11.82 11.82 9.66
N VAL A 823 -11.85 10.67 8.99
CA VAL A 823 -12.49 9.44 9.48
C VAL A 823 -11.38 8.52 9.96
N LYS A 824 -11.33 8.22 11.26
CA LYS A 824 -10.27 7.41 11.89
C LYS A 824 -10.80 6.16 12.54
N THR A 825 -9.99 5.10 12.54
CA THR A 825 -10.19 3.93 13.40
C THR A 825 -9.71 4.24 14.82
N GLN A 826 -10.30 3.63 15.84
CA GLN A 826 -9.87 3.85 17.25
C GLN A 826 -10.08 2.62 18.14
N ARG A 827 -10.13 1.42 17.54
CA ARG A 827 -10.23 0.17 18.30
C ARG A 827 -8.92 -0.05 19.07
N SER A 828 -9.02 -0.38 20.35
CA SER A 828 -7.91 -0.76 21.23
C SER A 828 -8.18 -2.14 21.86
N SER A 829 -7.12 -2.92 22.12
CA SER A 829 -7.16 -4.34 22.53
C SER A 829 -8.01 -4.68 23.77
N ARG A 830 -8.62 -5.89 23.79
CA ARG A 830 -8.44 -6.92 24.85
C ARG A 830 -9.01 -8.33 24.50
N SER A 831 -8.23 -9.36 24.86
CA SER A 831 -8.45 -10.84 24.86
C SER A 831 -8.29 -11.63 23.55
N VAL A 832 -7.92 -12.91 23.71
CA VAL A 832 -7.50 -13.85 22.65
C VAL A 832 -8.63 -14.07 21.62
N GLY A 833 -8.43 -13.62 20.37
CA GLY A 833 -9.25 -14.04 19.23
C GLY A 833 -9.74 -12.94 18.31
N ALA A 834 -9.90 -11.69 18.80
CA ALA A 834 -10.44 -10.57 18.03
C ALA A 834 -9.38 -9.51 17.65
N PRO A 835 -9.37 -8.97 16.42
CA PRO A 835 -8.45 -7.92 15.98
C PRO A 835 -8.93 -6.53 16.41
N LEU A 836 -8.13 -5.79 17.19
CA LEU A 836 -8.50 -4.48 17.74
C LEU A 836 -7.30 -3.52 17.95
N ASN A 837 -6.14 -3.72 17.33
CA ASN A 837 -4.93 -2.95 17.67
C ASN A 837 -4.65 -1.72 16.77
N GLU A 838 -5.69 -0.94 16.48
CA GLU A 838 -5.64 0.19 15.56
C GLU A 838 -5.36 1.53 16.25
N LYS A 839 -5.55 1.57 17.57
CA LYS A 839 -5.13 2.69 18.40
C LYS A 839 -3.61 2.64 18.61
N PRO A 840 -2.82 3.62 18.10
CA PRO A 840 -1.36 3.62 18.26
C PRO A 840 -0.94 3.65 19.73
N ARG A 841 0.13 2.94 20.08
CA ARG A 841 0.64 2.88 21.46
C ARG A 841 1.75 3.91 21.70
N LEU A 842 1.65 4.66 22.80
CA LEU A 842 2.73 5.58 23.22
C LEU A 842 4.05 4.84 23.46
N ALA A 843 3.98 3.61 23.98
CA ALA A 843 5.14 2.74 24.18
C ALA A 843 5.93 2.49 22.87
N VAL A 844 5.23 2.35 21.74
CA VAL A 844 5.88 2.14 20.43
C VAL A 844 6.58 3.42 20.00
N ALA A 845 5.91 4.58 20.08
CA ALA A 845 6.54 5.86 19.73
C ALA A 845 7.81 6.16 20.57
N LEU A 846 7.77 5.89 21.87
CA LEU A 846 8.93 6.06 22.77
C LEU A 846 10.07 5.08 22.45
N ASP A 847 9.74 3.84 22.09
CA ASP A 847 10.75 2.85 21.69
C ASP A 847 11.50 3.31 20.44
N TYR A 848 10.76 3.82 19.45
CA TYR A 848 11.32 4.40 18.25
C TYR A 848 12.16 5.65 18.52
N MET A 849 11.69 6.55 19.37
CA MET A 849 12.48 7.72 19.80
C MET A 849 13.82 7.30 20.42
N ALA A 850 13.82 6.28 21.28
CA ALA A 850 15.04 5.73 21.89
C ALA A 850 15.97 5.02 20.89
N VAL A 851 15.40 4.35 19.91
CA VAL A 851 16.18 3.70 18.84
C VAL A 851 16.83 4.75 17.95
N MET A 852 16.07 5.78 17.58
CA MET A 852 16.51 6.84 16.67
C MET A 852 17.48 7.82 17.33
N SER A 853 17.49 7.93 18.67
CA SER A 853 18.51 8.70 19.42
C SER A 853 19.94 8.17 19.26
N ARG A 854 20.10 6.95 18.74
CA ARG A 854 21.41 6.36 18.44
C ARG A 854 21.95 6.76 17.07
N HIS A 855 21.13 7.41 16.23
CA HIS A 855 21.54 7.87 14.90
C HIS A 855 22.23 9.23 15.02
N PRO A 856 23.53 9.35 14.68
CA PRO A 856 24.31 10.57 14.93
C PRO A 856 23.73 11.79 14.18
N GLU A 857 23.13 11.58 13.01
CA GLU A 857 22.56 12.68 12.20
C GLU A 857 21.14 13.11 12.59
N LYS A 858 20.42 12.31 13.39
CA LYS A 858 19.02 12.64 13.77
C LYS A 858 18.95 13.61 14.96
N ASN A 859 20.03 13.75 15.73
CA ASN A 859 20.15 14.66 16.87
C ASN A 859 18.99 14.51 17.89
N ILE A 860 18.52 13.28 18.11
CA ILE A 860 17.49 12.96 19.10
C ILE A 860 18.20 12.57 20.41
N ALA A 861 17.76 13.16 21.53
CA ALA A 861 18.31 12.81 22.84
C ALA A 861 17.70 11.50 23.38
N PRO A 862 18.47 10.61 24.02
CA PRO A 862 17.94 9.40 24.66
C PRO A 862 16.78 9.73 25.61
N PRO A 863 15.61 9.07 25.50
CA PRO A 863 14.43 9.42 26.29
C PRO A 863 14.62 9.24 27.80
N LEU A 864 15.33 8.18 28.20
CA LEU A 864 15.55 7.75 29.57
C LEU A 864 16.91 7.06 29.69
N GLU A 865 17.73 7.51 30.64
CA GLU A 865 19.01 6.90 31.01
C GLU A 865 19.14 6.78 32.54
N PHE A 866 19.96 5.83 33.00
CA PHE A 866 20.25 5.60 34.42
C PHE A 866 21.69 5.99 34.73
N GLU A 867 21.92 6.69 35.84
CA GLU A 867 23.27 7.08 36.24
C GLU A 867 23.96 5.96 37.02
N PRO A 868 25.21 5.56 36.67
CA PRO A 868 25.96 4.58 37.43
C PRO A 868 26.13 5.01 38.89
N THR A 869 25.71 4.15 39.83
CA THR A 869 25.54 4.53 41.23
C THR A 869 26.02 3.44 42.17
N ARG A 870 26.69 3.83 43.26
CA ARG A 870 26.95 2.94 44.40
C ARG A 870 25.68 2.78 45.22
N LEU A 871 24.76 1.92 44.77
CA LEU A 871 23.39 1.80 45.31
C LEU A 871 23.34 1.69 46.83
N VAL A 872 24.21 0.88 47.45
CA VAL A 872 24.24 0.71 48.92
C VAL A 872 24.57 2.04 49.62
N GLN A 873 25.55 2.79 49.11
CA GLN A 873 25.96 4.08 49.68
C GLN A 873 24.94 5.19 49.39
N ALA A 874 24.23 5.08 48.27
CA ALA A 874 23.14 5.98 47.89
C ALA A 874 21.79 5.61 48.54
N ASN A 875 21.78 4.75 49.57
CA ASN A 875 20.57 4.28 50.24
C ASN A 875 19.50 3.75 49.25
N TRP A 876 19.95 2.95 48.29
CA TRP A 876 19.15 2.34 47.24
C TRP A 876 18.50 3.32 46.25
N ASN A 877 18.89 4.59 46.29
CA ASN A 877 18.46 5.59 45.32
C ASN A 877 19.37 5.57 44.08
N MET A 878 18.76 5.55 42.89
CA MET A 878 19.45 5.65 41.61
C MET A 878 18.93 6.87 40.84
N PRO A 879 19.79 7.86 40.54
CA PRO A 879 19.43 8.98 39.69
C PRO A 879 19.13 8.54 38.25
N LEU A 880 18.21 9.26 37.63
CA LEU A 880 17.80 9.11 36.24
C LEU A 880 18.08 10.39 35.46
N ARG A 881 18.27 10.26 34.16
CA ARG A 881 18.29 11.36 33.20
C ARG A 881 17.16 11.19 32.20
N LEU A 882 16.34 12.23 32.07
CA LEU A 882 15.26 12.30 31.08
C LEU A 882 15.64 13.32 30.01
N SER A 883 15.31 13.04 28.75
CA SER A 883 15.43 14.06 27.70
C SER A 883 14.47 15.23 27.96
N ALA A 884 14.73 16.39 27.37
CA ALA A 884 13.82 17.53 27.42
C ALA A 884 12.42 17.16 26.90
N THR A 885 12.35 16.37 25.83
CA THR A 885 11.11 15.82 25.27
C THR A 885 10.38 14.98 26.32
N MET A 886 11.06 13.99 26.93
CA MET A 886 10.44 13.09 27.92
C MET A 886 9.98 13.83 29.18
N ALA A 887 10.78 14.79 29.65
CA ALA A 887 10.43 15.64 30.80
C ALA A 887 9.18 16.51 30.51
N LYS A 888 9.08 17.08 29.30
CA LYS A 888 7.92 17.87 28.86
C LYS A 888 6.64 17.04 28.78
N LEU A 889 6.73 15.81 28.25
CA LEU A 889 5.59 14.90 28.16
C LEU A 889 5.06 14.49 29.54
N ALA A 890 5.93 14.40 30.55
CA ALA A 890 5.56 14.04 31.92
C ALA A 890 4.70 12.76 31.99
N CYS A 891 4.97 11.80 31.11
CA CYS A 891 4.15 10.62 30.86
C CYS A 891 4.60 9.35 31.61
N ILE A 892 5.64 9.44 32.45
CA ILE A 892 6.06 8.32 33.32
C ILE A 892 5.15 8.29 34.56
N GLU A 893 4.51 7.15 34.78
CA GLU A 893 3.79 6.84 36.02
C GLU A 893 4.70 6.10 37.01
N GLY A 894 5.51 5.15 36.54
CA GLY A 894 6.46 4.42 37.37
C GLY A 894 7.42 3.57 36.55
N ILE A 895 8.48 3.08 37.20
CA ILE A 895 9.51 2.24 36.57
C ILE A 895 9.67 0.96 37.41
N ARG A 896 9.81 -0.18 36.75
CA ARG A 896 10.08 -1.48 37.36
C ARG A 896 11.12 -2.23 36.56
N PHE A 897 11.72 -3.24 37.18
CA PHE A 897 12.72 -4.07 36.51
C PHE A 897 12.34 -5.53 36.59
N TRP A 898 12.58 -6.23 35.48
CA TRP A 898 12.47 -7.67 35.38
C TRP A 898 13.87 -8.23 35.29
N VAL A 899 14.23 -9.15 36.17
CA VAL A 899 15.58 -9.73 36.20
C VAL A 899 15.48 -11.25 36.24
N PHE A 900 16.22 -11.91 35.35
CA PHE A 900 16.25 -13.37 35.25
C PHE A 900 17.32 -13.96 36.17
N GLU A 901 16.91 -14.89 37.03
CA GLU A 901 17.81 -15.75 37.80
C GLU A 901 17.94 -17.10 37.06
N GLY A 902 19.12 -17.33 36.50
CA GLY A 902 19.53 -18.56 35.84
C GLY A 902 20.55 -19.35 36.68
N GLY A 903 20.83 -20.59 36.29
CA GLY A 903 21.88 -21.42 36.90
C GLY A 903 21.33 -22.67 37.57
N LYS A 904 22.00 -23.14 38.62
CA LYS A 904 21.59 -24.30 39.43
C LYS A 904 21.44 -23.91 40.89
N ASP A 905 20.45 -24.47 41.56
CA ASP A 905 20.31 -24.31 43.00
C ASP A 905 21.32 -25.17 43.79
N ALA A 906 21.25 -25.11 45.12
CA ALA A 906 22.14 -25.86 46.00
C ALA A 906 22.02 -27.39 45.87
N VAL A 907 20.94 -27.89 45.26
CA VAL A 907 20.65 -29.31 45.04
C VAL A 907 21.00 -29.73 43.60
N GLY A 908 21.35 -28.76 42.73
CA GLY A 908 21.77 -28.96 41.36
C GLY A 908 20.65 -28.83 40.32
N ASP A 909 19.44 -28.46 40.74
CA ASP A 909 18.28 -28.25 39.88
C ASP A 909 18.37 -26.91 39.15
N SER A 910 17.91 -26.86 37.90
CA SER A 910 18.00 -25.63 37.11
C SER A 910 17.07 -24.54 37.65
N ILE A 911 17.62 -23.37 37.98
CA ILE A 911 16.84 -22.18 38.30
C ILE A 911 16.51 -21.46 36.99
N LYS A 912 15.22 -21.20 36.76
CA LYS A 912 14.70 -20.41 35.65
C LYS A 912 13.57 -19.54 36.16
N ARG A 913 13.90 -18.38 36.74
CA ARG A 913 12.90 -17.54 37.41
C ARG A 913 13.05 -16.08 37.05
N TRP A 914 11.93 -15.44 36.73
CA TRP A 914 11.83 -13.99 36.64
C TRP A 914 11.47 -13.38 37.99
N HIS A 915 12.19 -12.32 38.36
CA HIS A 915 11.87 -11.49 39.50
C HIS A 915 11.48 -10.09 39.06
N VAL A 916 10.48 -9.51 39.72
CA VAL A 916 10.05 -8.12 39.52
C VAL A 916 10.57 -7.29 40.68
N LEU A 917 11.34 -6.25 40.36
CA LEU A 917 11.79 -5.25 41.33
C LEU A 917 10.84 -4.05 41.26
N GLU A 918 9.97 -3.95 42.26
CA GLU A 918 8.99 -2.86 42.40
C GLU A 918 9.68 -1.61 42.99
N SER A 919 10.18 -0.74 42.10
CA SER A 919 10.86 0.50 42.49
C SER A 919 9.89 1.66 42.70
N ILE A 920 10.27 2.61 43.55
CA ILE A 920 9.52 3.86 43.76
C ILE A 920 10.12 4.93 42.85
N PHE A 921 9.37 5.37 41.84
CA PHE A 921 9.76 6.46 40.95
C PHE A 921 9.42 7.83 41.58
N THR A 922 10.41 8.72 41.63
CA THR A 922 10.25 10.10 42.10
C THR A 922 10.41 11.06 40.92
N SER A 923 9.31 11.69 40.50
CA SER A 923 9.29 12.69 39.42
C SER A 923 9.73 14.08 39.92
N ASN A 924 10.99 14.23 40.33
CA ASN A 924 11.55 15.54 40.67
C ASN A 924 12.05 16.24 39.39
N ALA A 925 11.59 17.47 39.15
CA ALA A 925 11.93 18.26 37.96
C ALA A 925 13.43 18.58 37.81
N ARG A 926 14.23 18.48 38.89
CA ARG A 926 15.68 18.70 38.86
C ARG A 926 16.49 17.41 38.76
N ILE A 927 16.08 16.35 39.47
CA ILE A 927 16.81 15.07 39.52
C ILE A 927 15.78 13.94 39.68
N PRO A 928 15.20 13.41 38.59
CA PRO A 928 14.34 12.24 38.70
C PRO A 928 15.16 11.06 39.22
N SER A 929 14.55 10.20 40.04
CA SER A 929 15.24 9.03 40.61
C SER A 929 14.28 7.88 40.83
N ILE A 930 14.85 6.69 41.00
CA ILE A 930 14.13 5.51 41.47
C ILE A 930 14.78 5.01 42.75
N THR A 931 13.97 4.47 43.66
CA THR A 931 14.46 3.88 44.89
C THR A 931 14.09 2.41 44.93
N PHE A 932 15.10 1.55 45.07
CA PHE A 932 14.92 0.12 45.28
C PHE A 932 14.67 -0.18 46.76
N LYS A 933 14.06 -1.32 47.04
CA LYS A 933 13.98 -1.85 48.40
C LYS A 933 15.28 -2.58 48.73
N ALA A 934 15.61 -2.67 50.02
CA ALA A 934 16.79 -3.42 50.47
C ALA A 934 16.76 -4.90 50.05
N GLU A 935 15.56 -5.51 49.97
CA GLU A 935 15.37 -6.89 49.50
C GLU A 935 15.71 -7.10 48.02
N ASP A 936 15.58 -6.07 47.18
CA ASP A 936 15.90 -6.13 45.75
C ASP A 936 17.40 -6.42 45.52
N HIS A 937 18.27 -6.03 46.45
CA HIS A 937 19.70 -6.31 46.39
C HIS A 937 20.04 -7.79 46.36
N ALA A 938 19.35 -8.59 47.19
CA ALA A 938 19.57 -10.01 47.24
C ALA A 938 19.16 -10.66 45.92
N VAL A 939 18.07 -10.17 45.32
CA VAL A 939 17.59 -10.62 44.00
C VAL A 939 18.58 -10.25 42.91
N LEU A 940 19.05 -9.00 42.88
CA LEU A 940 20.04 -8.53 41.91
C LEU A 940 21.36 -9.32 42.00
N THR A 941 21.85 -9.59 43.22
CA THR A 941 23.07 -10.38 43.44
C THR A 941 22.89 -11.81 42.93
N LYS A 942 21.74 -12.45 43.20
CA LYS A 942 21.43 -13.80 42.68
C LYS A 942 21.35 -13.82 41.15
N ALA A 943 20.73 -12.82 40.55
CA ALA A 943 20.59 -12.73 39.10
C ALA A 943 21.91 -12.43 38.37
N LEU A 944 22.89 -11.81 39.02
CA LEU A 944 24.27 -11.72 38.52
C LEU A 944 24.97 -13.09 38.56
N GLY A 945 24.61 -13.95 39.52
CA GLY A 945 25.23 -15.25 39.72
C GLY A 945 26.74 -15.11 39.94
N GLY A 946 27.54 -15.85 39.16
CA GLY A 946 28.99 -15.74 39.14
C GLY A 946 29.54 -14.77 38.08
N GLY A 947 28.70 -13.96 37.42
CA GLY A 947 29.09 -13.03 36.35
C GLY A 947 29.06 -11.56 36.78
N ALA A 948 29.62 -10.68 35.92
CA ALA A 948 29.61 -9.22 36.12
C ALA A 948 28.30 -8.53 35.65
N ILE A 949 27.50 -9.23 34.85
CA ILE A 949 26.29 -8.73 34.19
C ILE A 949 25.22 -9.83 34.24
N THR A 950 23.98 -9.44 34.47
CA THR A 950 22.80 -10.32 34.44
C THR A 950 22.65 -11.04 33.10
N GLU A 951 22.13 -12.28 33.14
CA GLU A 951 21.88 -13.08 31.92
C GLU A 951 20.85 -12.40 31.01
N GLN A 952 19.70 -11.99 31.58
CA GLN A 952 18.67 -11.21 30.91
C GLN A 952 17.94 -10.31 31.91
N ALA A 953 17.67 -9.06 31.51
CA ALA A 953 16.81 -8.14 32.24
C ALA A 953 16.01 -7.23 31.31
N PHE A 954 14.92 -6.65 31.82
CA PHE A 954 14.11 -5.65 31.12
C PHE A 954 13.75 -4.48 32.05
N CYS A 955 13.65 -3.30 31.47
CA CYS A 955 13.00 -2.15 32.11
C CYS A 955 11.53 -2.10 31.66
N GLU A 956 10.63 -1.93 32.62
CA GLU A 956 9.21 -1.64 32.39
C GLU A 956 8.94 -0.19 32.82
N VAL A 957 8.60 0.67 31.86
CA VAL A 957 8.14 2.03 32.14
C VAL A 957 6.62 2.05 32.03
N ARG A 958 5.94 2.19 33.16
CA ARG A 958 4.48 2.39 33.20
C ARG A 958 4.15 3.81 32.78
N LEU A 959 3.22 3.92 31.83
CA LEU A 959 2.90 5.16 31.15
C LEU A 959 1.55 5.70 31.61
N LYS A 960 1.39 7.01 31.46
CA LYS A 960 0.13 7.74 31.59
C LYS A 960 -0.01 8.75 30.47
N GLN A 961 -1.19 9.35 30.35
CA GLN A 961 -1.47 10.39 29.36
C GLN A 961 -0.41 11.50 29.42
N PRO A 962 0.25 11.86 28.29
CA PRO A 962 1.24 12.92 28.26
C PRO A 962 0.58 14.30 28.43
N LYS A 963 1.33 15.25 28.97
CA LYS A 963 0.99 16.67 28.96
C LYS A 963 1.30 17.24 27.57
N VAL A 964 0.26 17.67 26.86
CA VAL A 964 0.34 18.22 25.51
C VAL A 964 -0.26 19.63 25.43
N GLY A 965 0.05 20.34 24.34
CA GLY A 965 -0.43 21.70 24.11
C GLY A 965 -1.87 21.76 23.58
N LYS A 966 -2.21 22.83 22.85
CA LYS A 966 -3.53 23.04 22.25
C LYS A 966 -3.93 21.91 21.29
N ASP A 967 -2.96 21.39 20.53
CA ASP A 967 -3.16 20.30 19.57
C ASP A 967 -2.94 18.96 20.28
N ASP A 968 -4.00 18.46 20.93
CA ASP A 968 -3.95 17.25 21.76
C ASP A 968 -4.01 15.96 20.92
N TRP A 969 -2.87 15.59 20.35
CA TRP A 969 -2.67 14.32 19.63
C TRP A 969 -2.78 13.10 20.53
N SER A 970 -2.60 13.26 21.84
CA SER A 970 -2.46 12.14 22.78
C SER A 970 -3.76 11.35 22.97
N LYS A 971 -4.92 11.96 22.69
CA LYS A 971 -6.24 11.30 22.70
C LYS A 971 -6.32 10.12 21.74
N ASP A 972 -5.54 10.17 20.67
CA ASP A 972 -5.51 9.13 19.66
C ASP A 972 -4.59 7.96 20.03
N MET A 973 -3.86 8.04 21.13
CA MET A 973 -2.93 6.98 21.58
C MET A 973 -3.45 6.16 22.76
N ASP A 974 -3.06 4.89 22.81
CA ASP A 974 -3.06 4.08 24.04
C ASP A 974 -1.81 4.43 24.86
N CYS A 975 -2.04 5.10 25.99
CA CYS A 975 -1.01 5.50 26.94
C CYS A 975 -0.94 4.57 28.16
N THR A 976 -1.62 3.43 28.14
CA THR A 976 -1.71 2.48 29.27
C THR A 976 -0.81 1.26 29.12
N ASP A 977 -0.44 0.90 27.88
CA ASP A 977 0.52 -0.19 27.63
C ASP A 977 1.93 0.24 28.04
N PRO A 978 2.65 -0.54 28.87
CA PRO A 978 3.97 -0.16 29.34
C PRO A 978 5.02 -0.18 28.22
N TRP A 979 5.98 0.75 28.28
CA TRP A 979 7.15 0.70 27.43
C TRP A 979 8.18 -0.26 28.01
N MET A 980 8.38 -1.38 27.31
CA MET A 980 9.29 -2.47 27.68
C MET A 980 10.52 -2.46 26.79
N PHE A 981 11.73 -2.50 27.37
CA PHE A 981 12.96 -2.66 26.61
C PHE A 981 14.04 -3.46 27.37
N PRO A 982 14.94 -4.17 26.65
CA PRO A 982 16.02 -4.92 27.27
C PRO A 982 16.98 -4.04 28.10
N LEU A 983 17.53 -4.60 29.16
CA LEU A 983 18.45 -3.91 30.06
C LEU A 983 19.66 -4.79 30.39
N GLU A 984 20.85 -4.20 30.43
CA GLU A 984 22.02 -4.77 31.10
C GLU A 984 22.11 -4.19 32.51
N ILE A 985 22.05 -5.07 33.50
CA ILE A 985 22.31 -4.74 34.90
C ILE A 985 23.61 -5.40 35.30
N GLY A 986 24.56 -4.62 35.79
CA GLY A 986 25.89 -5.10 36.19
C GLY A 986 26.57 -4.20 37.22
N VAL A 987 27.78 -4.60 37.62
CA VAL A 987 28.60 -3.88 38.60
C VAL A 987 29.99 -3.57 38.05
N PHE A 988 30.49 -2.36 38.33
CA PHE A 988 31.89 -1.98 38.17
C PHE A 988 32.63 -2.25 39.49
N GLY A 989 33.66 -3.09 39.44
CA GLY A 989 34.56 -3.36 40.56
C GLY A 989 35.16 -4.77 40.52
N LEU A 990 36.48 -4.88 40.73
CA LEU A 990 37.23 -6.15 40.81
C LEU A 990 37.40 -6.54 42.29
N GLY A 991 36.82 -7.65 42.72
CA GLY A 991 37.19 -8.31 43.97
C GLY A 991 38.17 -9.43 43.69
N ILE A 992 39.43 -9.31 44.14
CA ILE A 992 40.35 -10.46 44.14
C ILE A 992 40.19 -11.18 45.48
N LYS A 993 39.64 -12.40 45.46
CA LYS A 993 39.68 -13.32 46.59
C LYS A 993 40.29 -14.65 46.15
N GLY A 994 41.38 -15.07 46.79
CA GLY A 994 41.89 -16.43 46.68
C GLY A 994 42.35 -16.89 45.29
N GLY A 995 42.88 -15.99 44.45
CA GLY A 995 43.46 -16.36 43.15
C GLY A 995 42.47 -16.58 42.00
N GLY A 996 41.16 -16.36 42.22
CA GLY A 996 40.14 -16.29 41.16
C GLY A 996 39.51 -14.90 41.08
N MET A 997 38.99 -14.54 39.89
CA MET A 997 38.13 -13.34 39.76
C MET A 997 36.79 -13.62 40.42
N ASP A 998 36.47 -12.89 41.49
CA ASP A 998 35.17 -12.91 42.16
C ASP A 998 34.45 -11.60 41.82
N PHE A 999 33.28 -11.70 41.17
CA PHE A 999 32.42 -10.56 40.84
C PHE A 999 31.50 -10.17 42.01
N GLY A 1000 31.78 -10.66 43.22
CA GLY A 1000 31.01 -10.41 44.43
C GLY A 1000 30.65 -8.93 44.63
N VAL A 1001 29.35 -8.67 44.73
CA VAL A 1001 28.81 -7.34 45.04
C VAL A 1001 29.30 -6.93 46.43
N THR A 1002 30.12 -5.88 46.50
CA THR A 1002 30.56 -5.27 47.75
C THR A 1002 29.76 -3.98 47.99
N GLY A 1003 29.74 -3.48 49.23
CA GLY A 1003 29.13 -2.17 49.53
C GLY A 1003 29.77 -0.97 48.80
N SER A 1004 30.89 -1.18 48.09
CA SER A 1004 31.57 -0.18 47.25
C SER A 1004 31.36 -0.36 45.74
N SER A 1005 30.69 -1.43 45.30
CA SER A 1005 30.46 -1.70 43.88
C SER A 1005 29.57 -0.62 43.27
N THR A 1006 29.98 -0.06 42.13
CA THR A 1006 29.15 0.89 41.37
C THR A 1006 28.28 0.10 40.41
N TRP A 1007 26.97 0.13 40.61
CA TRP A 1007 26.01 -0.52 39.74
C TRP A 1007 25.76 0.32 38.49
N PHE A 1008 25.51 -0.35 37.37
CA PHE A 1008 25.02 0.29 36.15
C PHE A 1008 23.80 -0.44 35.62
N PHE A 1009 22.88 0.36 35.10
CA PHE A 1009 21.67 -0.07 34.42
C PHE A 1009 21.71 0.64 33.07
N ARG A 1010 21.83 -0.11 31.98
CA ARG A 1010 21.90 0.52 30.65
C ARG A 1010 21.17 -0.33 29.64
N ARG A 1011 20.54 0.32 28.66
CA ARG A 1011 20.03 -0.40 27.49
C ARG A 1011 21.24 -1.00 26.77
N PRO A 1012 21.25 -2.32 26.45
CA PRO A 1012 22.37 -2.92 25.75
C PRO A 1012 22.65 -2.18 24.44
N GLU A 1013 23.92 -2.08 24.09
CA GLU A 1013 24.33 -1.58 22.77
C GLU A 1013 24.08 -2.66 21.70
N LYS A 1014 23.87 -2.22 20.45
CA LYS A 1014 23.74 -3.11 19.28
C LYS A 1014 22.53 -4.06 19.36
N GLU A 1015 22.65 -5.26 18.77
CA GLU A 1015 21.56 -6.24 18.56
C GLU A 1015 20.85 -6.61 19.85
N ARG A 1016 21.60 -6.82 20.94
CA ARG A 1016 21.07 -7.30 22.22
C ARG A 1016 20.07 -6.33 22.88
N GLY A 1017 20.11 -5.05 22.51
CA GLY A 1017 19.23 -4.01 23.08
C GLY A 1017 17.92 -3.80 22.34
N GLU A 1018 17.77 -4.41 21.16
CA GLU A 1018 16.69 -4.10 20.21
C GLU A 1018 16.08 -5.36 19.58
N VAL A 1019 16.85 -6.43 19.50
CA VAL A 1019 16.49 -7.74 18.96
C VAL A 1019 16.53 -8.76 20.09
N PRO A 1020 15.60 -9.72 20.14
CA PRO A 1020 15.63 -10.78 21.13
C PRO A 1020 16.92 -11.58 21.12
N ASP A 1021 17.37 -11.96 22.32
CA ASP A 1021 18.45 -12.92 22.47
C ASP A 1021 17.93 -14.33 22.11
N TRP A 1022 18.08 -14.70 20.84
CA TRP A 1022 17.66 -15.99 20.30
C TRP A 1022 18.32 -17.18 21.02
N LYS A 1023 19.55 -17.00 21.52
CA LYS A 1023 20.26 -18.04 22.25
C LYS A 1023 19.66 -18.24 23.62
N PHE A 1024 19.40 -17.16 24.35
CA PHE A 1024 18.69 -17.18 25.63
C PHE A 1024 17.32 -17.86 25.48
N LEU A 1025 16.52 -17.44 24.50
CA LEU A 1025 15.18 -17.99 24.26
C LEU A 1025 15.20 -19.48 23.95
N SER A 1026 16.07 -19.92 23.03
CA SER A 1026 16.17 -21.33 22.64
C SER A 1026 16.77 -22.23 23.73
N THR A 1027 17.60 -21.67 24.62
CA THR A 1027 18.18 -22.42 25.76
C THR A 1027 17.18 -22.58 26.89
N ASN A 1028 16.51 -21.49 27.26
CA ASN A 1028 15.65 -21.47 28.45
C ASN A 1028 14.22 -21.94 28.16
N TYR A 1029 13.70 -21.71 26.95
CA TYR A 1029 12.28 -21.91 26.60
C TYR A 1029 12.05 -22.85 25.40
N LYS A 1030 12.96 -23.81 25.16
CA LYS A 1030 12.80 -24.82 24.11
C LYS A 1030 11.46 -25.57 24.15
N SER A 1031 10.94 -25.85 25.36
CA SER A 1031 9.65 -26.53 25.59
C SER A 1031 8.45 -25.74 25.05
N LYS A 1032 8.60 -24.43 24.85
CA LYS A 1032 7.59 -23.55 24.25
C LYS A 1032 7.71 -23.41 22.73
N GLY A 1033 8.62 -24.17 22.12
CA GLY A 1033 8.83 -24.17 20.68
C GLY A 1033 9.86 -23.15 20.18
N TYR A 1034 10.59 -22.46 21.07
CA TYR A 1034 11.73 -21.63 20.66
C TYR A 1034 12.88 -22.51 20.15
N ILE A 1035 13.46 -22.12 19.02
CA ILE A 1035 14.54 -22.87 18.34
C ILE A 1035 15.80 -22.01 18.19
N PRO A 1036 16.99 -22.61 18.07
CA PRO A 1036 18.22 -21.86 17.80
C PRO A 1036 18.14 -21.05 16.50
N ALA A 1037 18.76 -19.88 16.46
CA ALA A 1037 18.74 -19.01 15.28
C ALA A 1037 19.25 -19.71 14.01
N LEU A 1038 20.31 -20.53 14.13
CA LEU A 1038 20.84 -21.31 13.01
C LEU A 1038 19.80 -22.29 12.44
N GLU A 1039 18.97 -22.89 13.30
CA GLU A 1039 17.90 -23.80 12.85
C GLU A 1039 16.81 -23.04 12.09
N ALA A 1040 16.40 -21.86 12.58
CA ALA A 1040 15.43 -21.01 11.88
C ALA A 1040 15.96 -20.51 10.52
N ILE A 1041 17.25 -20.14 10.45
CA ILE A 1041 17.88 -19.56 9.25
C ILE A 1041 18.24 -20.63 8.21
N THR A 1042 18.69 -21.82 8.61
CA THR A 1042 19.21 -22.83 7.66
C THR A 1042 18.31 -24.06 7.50
N GLY A 1043 17.31 -24.24 8.36
CA GLY A 1043 16.49 -25.44 8.42
C GLY A 1043 17.25 -26.68 8.93
N LYS A 1044 18.56 -26.59 9.21
CA LYS A 1044 19.38 -27.69 9.71
C LYS A 1044 19.44 -27.65 11.23
N LYS A 1045 19.22 -28.79 11.87
CA LYS A 1045 19.51 -28.95 13.30
C LYS A 1045 21.01 -28.78 13.51
N GLN A 1046 21.39 -28.01 14.52
CA GLN A 1046 22.78 -27.89 14.94
C GLN A 1046 23.27 -29.30 15.31
N LYS A 1047 24.31 -29.80 14.65
CA LYS A 1047 24.95 -31.06 15.06
C LYS A 1047 25.49 -30.82 16.47
N SER A 1048 24.99 -31.60 17.42
CA SER A 1048 25.36 -31.55 18.84
C SER A 1048 26.84 -31.84 19.05
#